data_AF-A4RXA7-F1
#
_entry.id   AF-A4RXA7-F1
#
_cell.length_a   1.000
_cell.length_b   1.000
_cell.length_c   1.000
_cell.angle_alpha   90.00
_cell.angle_beta   90.00
_cell.angle_gamma   90.00
#
_symmetry.space_group_name_H-M   'P 1'
#
loop_
_entity.id
_entity.type
_entity.pdbx_description
1 polymer ?
#
loop_
_entity_poly.entity_id
_entity_poly.type
_entity_poly.pdbx_seq_one_letter_code
_entity_poly.pdbx_strand_id
1 'polypeptide(L)'
;MTTTEEGFDARAYLVAAHGERTREELARGATRLEAEIDAVRASTRMSAAEELPTVLACLDAMEDARGVLRRGREEAGEFGATAELEARLSRAWKSARESLREVFAIEERREKIARALEAMERHEDVFGIPGAVREALSRGEYARAAETYRRARAAFSGKRSRVLDAVLDEVEENVKSAEERMYERLYVGDLDDAHAERIVTALQTLKLCRPALTSSQGEVTAAGNAVHIYLDRLVEYACEELTNTASSDDFDVETLSRGYRALFVRVWRFVTLMDTCASSYARDASTKIQSVYVGFMKSRFDNSLNKRTIETDAEQANRRFDVLIDKCAKMSCIGFSLSYSYDILGTRLSLQPDLLEALQQQYTRFSVSLRVHLEQALKLAAQPLAQDQRLETTTQSFFRDARVVFQITAEYWLDERFTPWMINAGSRDVGSLIDTFYDAARSLVALARELRRGPLASLAALKQIENWCAVFFDEFNFTGTGIGNEANRVAFRDDISRTTQMFLDEFVGGEMSAIIVAVRRWFAAPVEKTLESRPECVDVLHRVRSTYESATSTVPELATAISQDIAARLVDALRSEFTSNLSQLRPTASTLRVEFELLKLALDARSTKQARDGASRLVDLAARVAPDDDAIARARAIANDAQKHKHLLVALGRLA
;
A
#
# COMPACT_ATOMS: atom_id res chain seq x y z
N MET A 1 -2.15 -93.27 130.29
CA MET A 1 -1.82 -94.31 129.29
C MET A 1 -2.51 -93.92 127.99
N THR A 2 -1.73 -93.58 126.98
CA THR A 2 -2.20 -93.21 125.63
C THR A 2 -2.24 -94.45 124.73
N THR A 3 -3.18 -94.50 123.80
CA THR A 3 -3.60 -95.67 123.01
C THR A 3 -2.60 -96.16 121.95
N THR A 4 -1.35 -95.69 121.96
CA THR A 4 -0.36 -95.93 120.89
C THR A 4 0.94 -96.62 121.34
N GLU A 5 1.07 -97.00 122.61
CA GLU A 5 2.27 -97.68 123.14
C GLU A 5 2.22 -99.22 122.97
N GLU A 6 3.38 -99.84 122.72
CA GLU A 6 3.50 -101.30 122.67
C GLU A 6 3.28 -101.91 124.06
N GLY A 7 2.29 -102.80 124.18
CA GLY A 7 1.89 -103.42 125.46
C GLY A 7 0.66 -102.80 126.14
N PHE A 8 -0.08 -101.91 125.47
CA PHE A 8 -1.31 -101.32 126.00
C PHE A 8 -2.43 -102.35 126.24
N ASP A 9 -2.90 -102.48 127.49
CA ASP A 9 -4.04 -103.32 127.87
C ASP A 9 -5.33 -102.49 127.94
N ALA A 10 -6.20 -102.68 126.94
CA ALA A 10 -7.49 -102.00 126.82
C ALA A 10 -8.41 -102.24 128.02
N ARG A 11 -8.33 -103.41 128.66
CA ARG A 11 -9.20 -103.76 129.81
C ARG A 11 -8.77 -103.04 131.06
N ALA A 12 -7.46 -102.99 131.33
CA ALA A 12 -6.91 -102.26 132.46
C ALA A 12 -7.21 -100.75 132.37
N TYR A 13 -7.10 -100.18 131.16
CA TYR A 13 -7.40 -98.77 130.91
C TYR A 13 -8.87 -98.41 131.16
N LEU A 14 -9.81 -99.22 130.66
CA LEU A 14 -11.23 -98.94 130.82
C LEU A 14 -11.73 -99.14 132.25
N VAL A 15 -11.17 -100.09 133.00
CA VAL A 15 -11.47 -100.24 134.43
C VAL A 15 -10.99 -99.02 135.23
N ALA A 16 -9.81 -98.49 134.91
CA ALA A 16 -9.28 -97.31 135.56
C ALA A 16 -10.05 -96.02 135.21
N ALA A 17 -10.52 -95.87 133.97
CA ALA A 17 -11.19 -94.65 133.50
C ALA A 17 -12.71 -94.64 133.73
N HIS A 18 -13.38 -95.81 133.75
CA HIS A 18 -14.83 -95.93 133.78
C HIS A 18 -15.33 -97.00 134.78
N GLY A 19 -14.69 -97.10 135.94
CA GLY A 19 -14.98 -98.11 136.97
C GLY A 19 -16.39 -98.07 137.57
N GLU A 20 -17.14 -96.97 137.43
CA GLU A 20 -18.53 -96.88 137.93
C GLU A 20 -19.57 -97.50 136.98
N ARG A 21 -19.16 -98.01 135.81
CA ARG A 21 -20.08 -98.59 134.82
C ARG A 21 -20.23 -100.10 134.99
N THR A 22 -21.40 -100.61 134.62
CA THR A 22 -21.69 -102.05 134.64
C THR A 22 -20.72 -102.84 133.77
N ARG A 23 -20.30 -104.01 134.27
CA ARG A 23 -19.26 -104.88 133.68
C ARG A 23 -19.45 -105.16 132.17
N GLU A 24 -20.69 -105.27 131.71
CA GLU A 24 -21.01 -105.50 130.29
C GLU A 24 -20.70 -104.30 129.39
N GLU A 25 -20.81 -103.06 129.91
CA GLU A 25 -20.41 -101.86 129.16
C GLU A 25 -18.89 -101.77 129.03
N LEU A 26 -18.15 -102.11 130.10
CA LEU A 26 -16.69 -102.15 130.08
C LEU A 26 -16.16 -103.21 129.11
N ALA A 27 -16.78 -104.39 129.05
CA ALA A 27 -16.40 -105.45 128.11
C ALA A 27 -16.66 -105.06 126.64
N ARG A 28 -17.79 -104.39 126.36
CA ARG A 28 -18.09 -103.84 125.03
C ARG A 28 -17.16 -102.69 124.65
N GLY A 29 -16.76 -101.86 125.62
CA GLY A 29 -15.76 -100.83 125.42
C GLY A 29 -14.38 -101.40 125.05
N ALA A 30 -13.95 -102.46 125.74
CA ALA A 30 -12.63 -103.05 125.52
C ALA A 30 -12.51 -103.66 124.12
N THR A 31 -13.53 -104.41 123.70
CA THR A 31 -13.58 -105.01 122.36
C THR A 31 -13.62 -103.98 121.25
N ARG A 32 -14.32 -102.85 121.43
CA ARG A 32 -14.32 -101.75 120.46
C ARG A 32 -12.96 -101.08 120.34
N LEU A 33 -12.27 -100.86 121.46
CA LEU A 33 -10.96 -100.19 121.49
C LEU A 33 -9.86 -101.06 120.85
N GLU A 34 -9.91 -102.38 121.07
CA GLU A 34 -9.00 -103.34 120.41
C GLU A 34 -9.17 -103.32 118.88
N ALA A 35 -10.42 -103.33 118.38
CA ALA A 35 -10.70 -103.28 116.95
C ALA A 35 -10.22 -101.98 116.27
N GLU A 36 -10.28 -100.85 116.99
CA GLU A 36 -9.85 -99.55 116.46
C GLU A 36 -8.32 -99.46 116.35
N ILE A 37 -7.58 -100.06 117.29
CA ILE A 37 -6.11 -100.13 117.26
C ILE A 37 -5.62 -100.97 116.07
N ASP A 38 -6.26 -102.11 115.81
CA ASP A 38 -5.88 -102.99 114.70
C ASP A 38 -6.13 -102.34 113.33
N ALA A 39 -7.21 -101.57 113.19
CA ALA A 39 -7.50 -100.83 111.97
C ALA A 39 -6.43 -99.78 111.64
N VAL A 40 -5.94 -99.03 112.64
CA VAL A 40 -4.90 -98.01 112.45
C VAL A 40 -3.58 -98.66 112.00
N ARG A 41 -3.18 -99.78 112.63
CA ARG A 41 -1.94 -100.48 112.29
C ARG A 41 -1.94 -101.08 110.88
N ALA A 42 -3.11 -101.48 110.37
CA ALA A 42 -3.24 -101.95 109.00
C ALA A 42 -3.06 -100.79 108.00
N SER A 43 -3.66 -99.62 108.28
CA SER A 43 -3.56 -98.43 107.42
C SER A 43 -2.11 -97.94 107.28
N THR A 44 -1.31 -97.96 108.34
CA THR A 44 0.08 -97.45 108.29
C THR A 44 0.99 -98.34 107.44
N ARG A 45 0.78 -99.66 107.46
CA ARG A 45 1.54 -100.61 106.64
C ARG A 45 1.24 -100.46 105.15
N MET A 46 0.01 -100.12 104.78
CA MET A 46 -0.37 -99.91 103.37
C MET A 46 0.27 -98.65 102.79
N SER A 47 0.28 -97.52 103.51
CA SER A 47 0.95 -96.30 103.02
C SER A 47 2.46 -96.49 102.82
N ALA A 48 3.14 -97.23 103.69
CA ALA A 48 4.57 -97.51 103.53
C ALA A 48 4.90 -98.38 102.30
N ALA A 49 3.94 -99.20 101.84
CA ALA A 49 4.13 -100.05 100.65
C ALA A 49 3.95 -99.29 99.32
N GLU A 50 3.14 -98.23 99.30
CA GLU A 50 2.89 -97.43 98.10
C GLU A 50 4.05 -96.46 97.75
N GLU A 51 4.83 -96.00 98.74
CA GLU A 51 5.88 -94.98 98.51
C GLU A 51 7.26 -95.56 98.13
N LEU A 52 7.50 -96.85 98.35
CA LEU A 52 8.80 -97.50 98.13
C LEU A 52 9.28 -97.52 96.64
N PRO A 53 8.43 -97.75 95.62
CA PRO A 53 8.87 -97.80 94.22
C PRO A 53 9.40 -96.46 93.70
N THR A 54 8.81 -95.35 94.14
CA THR A 54 9.19 -94.00 93.71
C THR A 54 10.58 -93.63 94.23
N VAL A 55 10.92 -94.05 95.45
CA VAL A 55 12.24 -93.82 96.05
C VAL A 55 13.33 -94.59 95.29
N LEU A 56 13.05 -95.82 94.86
CA LEU A 56 13.99 -96.62 94.07
C LEU A 56 14.26 -96.02 92.68
N ALA A 57 13.21 -95.51 92.01
CA ALA A 57 13.37 -94.86 90.70
C ALA A 57 14.22 -93.57 90.77
N CYS A 58 14.12 -92.79 91.85
CA CYS A 58 14.96 -91.62 92.05
C CYS A 58 16.44 -91.99 92.30
N LEU A 59 16.70 -93.12 92.95
CA LEU A 59 18.04 -93.63 93.20
C LEU A 59 18.73 -94.05 91.90
N ASP A 60 18.04 -94.80 91.03
CA ASP A 60 18.58 -95.23 89.74
C ASP A 60 18.92 -94.02 88.84
N ALA A 61 18.05 -93.00 88.81
CA ALA A 61 18.29 -91.77 88.04
C ALA A 61 19.51 -90.98 88.56
N MET A 62 19.76 -90.99 89.87
CA MET A 62 20.94 -90.38 90.45
C MET A 62 22.23 -91.14 90.09
N GLU A 63 22.17 -92.47 90.02
CA GLU A 63 23.32 -93.29 89.67
C GLU A 63 23.71 -93.13 88.18
N ASP A 64 22.73 -93.03 87.29
CA ASP A 64 22.94 -92.70 85.87
C ASP A 64 23.57 -91.31 85.67
N ALA A 65 23.06 -90.30 86.38
CA ALA A 65 23.63 -88.94 86.35
C ALA A 65 25.08 -88.94 86.87
N ARG A 66 25.37 -89.71 87.91
CA ARG A 66 26.74 -89.89 88.43
C ARG A 66 27.66 -90.56 87.41
N GLY A 67 27.15 -91.54 86.65
CA GLY A 67 27.87 -92.18 85.55
C GLY A 67 28.20 -91.22 84.38
N VAL A 68 27.29 -90.32 84.01
CA VAL A 68 27.53 -89.28 82.99
C VAL A 68 28.57 -88.27 83.45
N LEU A 69 28.49 -87.80 84.69
CA LEU A 69 29.46 -86.85 85.25
C LEU A 69 30.85 -87.46 85.41
N ARG A 70 30.94 -88.76 85.72
CA ARG A 70 32.23 -89.46 85.79
C ARG A 70 32.89 -89.58 84.41
N ARG A 71 32.12 -89.88 83.36
CA ARG A 71 32.60 -89.88 81.96
C ARG A 71 33.10 -88.49 81.53
N GLY A 72 32.35 -87.43 81.86
CA GLY A 72 32.79 -86.06 81.58
C GLY A 72 34.02 -85.59 82.36
N ARG A 73 34.35 -86.24 83.48
CA ARG A 73 35.53 -85.92 84.32
C ARG A 73 36.77 -86.73 83.93
N GLU A 74 36.60 -87.94 83.40
CA GLU A 74 37.69 -88.83 82.99
C GLU A 74 38.22 -88.53 81.59
N GLU A 75 37.48 -87.77 80.75
CA GLU A 75 37.91 -87.28 79.43
C GLU A 75 38.66 -85.93 79.50
N ALA A 76 39.63 -85.79 80.40
CA ALA A 76 40.57 -84.68 80.37
C ALA A 76 41.64 -84.93 79.29
N GLY A 77 41.30 -84.62 78.02
CA GLY A 77 42.22 -84.69 76.87
C GLY A 77 41.75 -83.81 75.71
N GLU A 78 42.69 -83.30 74.91
CA GLU A 78 42.61 -82.23 73.89
C GLU A 78 41.53 -82.33 72.77
N PHE A 79 40.59 -83.28 72.84
CA PHE A 79 39.50 -83.48 71.88
C PHE A 79 38.13 -83.71 72.58
N GLY A 80 37.83 -82.89 73.59
CA GLY A 80 36.53 -82.90 74.26
C GLY A 80 35.42 -82.25 73.43
N ALA A 81 34.18 -82.75 73.54
CA ALA A 81 32.99 -82.24 72.84
C ALA A 81 32.79 -80.71 72.97
N THR A 82 33.37 -80.07 73.98
CA THR A 82 33.39 -78.61 74.19
C THR A 82 34.25 -77.85 73.17
N ALA A 83 35.42 -78.38 72.79
CA ALA A 83 36.29 -77.75 71.80
C ALA A 83 35.68 -77.84 70.38
N GLU A 84 35.03 -78.96 70.06
CA GLU A 84 34.28 -79.08 68.82
C GLU A 84 33.06 -78.15 68.80
N LEU A 85 32.36 -77.99 69.94
CA LEU A 85 31.28 -77.02 70.07
C LEU A 85 31.78 -75.59 69.87
N GLU A 86 32.88 -75.20 70.51
CA GLU A 86 33.49 -73.86 70.39
C GLU A 86 33.98 -73.58 68.96
N ALA A 87 34.54 -74.58 68.28
CA ALA A 87 34.92 -74.47 66.87
C ALA A 87 33.70 -74.38 65.94
N ARG A 88 32.59 -75.08 66.24
CA ARG A 88 31.32 -74.94 65.50
C ARG A 88 30.67 -73.58 65.77
N LEU A 89 30.71 -73.09 67.00
CA LEU A 89 30.17 -71.78 67.40
C LEU A 89 30.98 -70.64 66.79
N SER A 90 32.31 -70.75 66.77
CA SER A 90 33.18 -69.76 66.13
C SER A 90 33.02 -69.75 64.60
N ARG A 91 32.82 -70.91 63.96
CA ARG A 91 32.49 -70.99 62.54
C ARG A 91 31.11 -70.42 62.25
N ALA A 92 30.10 -70.77 63.06
CA ALA A 92 28.75 -70.22 62.95
C ALA A 92 28.74 -68.71 63.18
N TRP A 93 29.54 -68.19 64.11
CA TRP A 93 29.66 -66.75 64.38
C TRP A 93 30.38 -66.02 63.25
N LYS A 94 31.47 -66.59 62.69
CA LYS A 94 32.13 -66.04 61.49
C LYS A 94 31.18 -66.02 60.30
N SER A 95 30.49 -67.13 60.05
CA SER A 95 29.48 -67.24 58.98
C SER A 95 28.33 -66.26 59.20
N ALA A 96 27.80 -66.14 60.42
CA ALA A 96 26.76 -65.17 60.76
C ALA A 96 27.25 -63.72 60.63
N ARG A 97 28.51 -63.42 60.98
CA ARG A 97 29.10 -62.09 60.80
C ARG A 97 29.30 -61.73 59.33
N GLU A 98 29.62 -62.72 58.49
CA GLU A 98 29.74 -62.56 57.05
C GLU A 98 28.36 -62.35 56.41
N SER A 99 27.36 -63.14 56.80
CA SER A 99 25.95 -62.92 56.40
C SER A 99 25.41 -61.58 56.90
N LEU A 100 25.72 -61.17 58.14
CA LEU A 100 25.34 -59.84 58.66
C LEU A 100 26.04 -58.72 57.90
N ARG A 101 27.28 -58.92 57.42
CA ARG A 101 27.98 -57.94 56.58
C ARG A 101 27.25 -57.73 55.26
N GLU A 102 26.77 -58.81 54.65
CA GLU A 102 25.93 -58.72 53.45
C GLU A 102 24.61 -58.01 53.75
N VAL A 103 23.97 -58.31 54.88
CA VAL A 103 22.75 -57.61 55.34
C VAL A 103 23.00 -56.12 55.56
N PHE A 104 24.11 -55.74 56.22
CA PHE A 104 24.47 -54.33 56.41
C PHE A 104 24.79 -53.63 55.08
N ALA A 105 25.41 -54.31 54.11
CA ALA A 105 25.63 -53.76 52.79
C ALA A 105 24.32 -53.56 52.00
N ILE A 106 23.34 -54.45 52.20
CA ILE A 106 21.99 -54.31 51.63
C ILE A 106 21.25 -53.16 52.31
N GLU A 107 21.29 -53.04 53.64
CA GLU A 107 20.68 -51.91 54.36
C GLU A 107 21.35 -50.57 54.01
N GLU A 108 22.68 -50.53 53.86
CA GLU A 108 23.36 -49.31 53.39
C GLU A 108 22.95 -48.94 51.96
N ARG A 109 22.79 -49.93 51.07
CA ARG A 109 22.26 -49.70 49.71
C ARG A 109 20.81 -49.23 49.76
N ARG A 110 19.98 -49.87 50.58
CA ARG A 110 18.58 -49.49 50.77
C ARG A 110 18.46 -48.08 51.31
N GLU A 111 19.28 -47.69 52.27
CA GLU A 111 19.34 -46.34 52.82
C GLU A 111 19.82 -45.33 51.77
N LYS A 112 20.84 -45.67 50.97
CA LYS A 112 21.28 -44.83 49.85
C LYS A 112 20.19 -44.65 48.80
N ILE A 113 19.48 -45.73 48.45
CA ILE A 113 18.35 -45.71 47.52
C ILE A 113 17.19 -44.92 48.11
N ALA A 114 16.88 -45.10 49.40
CA ALA A 114 15.83 -44.36 50.08
C ALA A 114 16.15 -42.86 50.12
N ARG A 115 17.38 -42.46 50.45
CA ARG A 115 17.82 -41.06 50.40
C ARG A 115 17.81 -40.49 48.99
N ALA A 116 18.19 -41.27 47.99
CA ALA A 116 18.14 -40.84 46.59
C ALA A 116 16.69 -40.66 46.13
N LEU A 117 15.79 -41.60 46.46
CA LEU A 117 14.36 -41.51 46.18
C LEU A 117 13.74 -40.32 46.90
N GLU A 118 14.02 -40.14 48.19
CA GLU A 118 13.51 -39.01 48.97
C GLU A 118 14.05 -37.67 48.44
N ALA A 119 15.29 -37.63 47.95
CA ALA A 119 15.84 -36.46 47.26
C ALA A 119 15.20 -36.21 45.88
N MET A 120 14.86 -37.27 45.15
CA MET A 120 14.14 -37.19 43.87
C MET A 120 12.69 -36.74 44.06
N GLU A 121 11.98 -37.25 45.07
CA GLU A 121 10.60 -36.87 45.41
C GLU A 121 10.54 -35.42 45.90
N ARG A 122 11.47 -34.99 46.77
CA ARG A 122 11.57 -33.59 47.20
C ARG A 122 11.92 -32.61 46.08
N HIS A 123 12.50 -33.10 44.99
CA HIS A 123 12.91 -32.29 43.85
C HIS A 123 12.25 -32.77 42.55
N GLU A 124 11.08 -33.41 42.63
CA GLU A 124 10.34 -33.92 41.48
C GLU A 124 10.01 -32.77 40.51
N ASP A 125 9.63 -31.61 41.07
CA ASP A 125 9.39 -30.38 40.34
C ASP A 125 10.60 -29.86 39.54
N VAL A 126 11.81 -30.26 39.93
CA VAL A 126 13.08 -29.83 39.31
C VAL A 126 13.53 -30.82 38.23
N PHE A 127 13.42 -32.12 38.52
CA PHE A 127 13.76 -33.18 37.57
C PHE A 127 12.69 -33.39 36.49
N GLY A 128 11.45 -32.96 36.74
CA GLY A 128 10.35 -32.98 35.76
C GLY A 128 10.38 -31.83 34.75
N ILE A 129 11.20 -30.80 34.97
CA ILE A 129 11.28 -29.61 34.10
C ILE A 129 11.65 -29.96 32.65
N PRO A 130 12.70 -30.77 32.36
CA PRO A 130 13.03 -31.13 30.97
C PRO A 130 11.87 -31.83 30.26
N GLY A 131 11.16 -32.72 30.96
CA GLY A 131 9.97 -33.41 30.45
C GLY A 131 8.84 -32.43 30.12
N ALA A 132 8.52 -31.52 31.04
CA ALA A 132 7.49 -30.50 30.85
C ALA A 132 7.85 -29.52 29.71
N VAL A 133 9.12 -29.15 29.57
CA VAL A 133 9.60 -28.30 28.46
C VAL A 133 9.49 -29.04 27.13
N ARG A 134 9.93 -30.30 27.04
CA ARG A 134 9.82 -31.12 25.82
C ARG A 134 8.37 -31.29 25.38
N GLU A 135 7.47 -31.54 26.34
CA GLU A 135 6.05 -31.69 26.10
C GLU A 135 5.40 -30.38 25.62
N ALA A 136 5.71 -29.25 26.28
CA ALA A 136 5.23 -27.92 25.88
C ALA A 136 5.74 -27.53 24.48
N LEU A 137 7.00 -27.84 24.16
CA LEU A 137 7.58 -27.62 22.83
C LEU A 137 6.90 -28.49 21.76
N SER A 138 6.56 -29.75 22.09
CA SER A 138 5.87 -30.66 21.16
C SER A 138 4.43 -30.22 20.84
N ARG A 139 3.75 -29.55 21.78
CA ARG A 139 2.39 -29.02 21.60
C ARG A 139 2.35 -27.63 20.98
N GLY A 140 3.49 -26.97 20.81
CA GLY A 140 3.58 -25.59 20.31
C GLY A 140 3.21 -24.52 21.36
N GLU A 141 3.16 -24.87 22.65
CA GLU A 141 2.89 -23.94 23.76
C GLU A 141 4.18 -23.20 24.18
N TYR A 142 4.74 -22.40 23.27
CA TYR A 142 6.07 -21.81 23.45
C TYR A 142 6.16 -20.80 24.61
N ALA A 143 5.09 -20.06 24.89
CA ALA A 143 5.03 -19.16 26.05
C ALA A 143 5.11 -19.92 27.39
N ARG A 144 4.48 -21.10 27.46
CA ARG A 144 4.54 -21.98 28.63
C ARG A 144 5.91 -22.66 28.76
N ALA A 145 6.51 -23.07 27.65
CA ALA A 145 7.87 -23.59 27.62
C ALA A 145 8.88 -22.53 28.12
N ALA A 146 8.76 -21.30 27.64
CA ALA A 146 9.55 -20.14 28.03
C ALA A 146 9.41 -19.79 29.53
N GLU A 147 8.19 -19.80 30.06
CA GLU A 147 7.92 -19.60 31.50
C GLU A 147 8.54 -20.71 32.35
N THR A 148 8.38 -21.96 31.92
CA THR A 148 8.90 -23.13 32.64
C THR A 148 10.42 -23.14 32.63
N TYR A 149 11.04 -22.75 31.52
CA TYR A 149 12.47 -22.50 31.41
C TYR A 149 12.95 -21.38 32.36
N ARG A 150 12.22 -20.26 32.44
CA ARG A 150 12.58 -19.16 33.35
C ARG A 150 12.48 -19.58 34.82
N ARG A 151 11.41 -20.29 35.18
CA ARG A 151 11.22 -20.86 36.53
C ARG A 151 12.34 -21.83 36.88
N ALA A 152 12.73 -22.68 35.93
CA ALA A 152 13.88 -23.56 36.07
C ALA A 152 15.13 -22.77 36.41
N ARG A 153 15.53 -21.84 35.53
CA ARG A 153 16.75 -21.04 35.70
C ARG A 153 16.77 -20.24 37.00
N ALA A 154 15.64 -19.68 37.43
CA ALA A 154 15.51 -18.99 38.71
C ALA A 154 15.69 -19.95 39.91
N ALA A 155 15.13 -21.15 39.85
CA ALA A 155 15.28 -22.17 40.90
C ALA A 155 16.73 -22.69 41.05
N PHE A 156 17.52 -22.61 39.97
CA PHE A 156 18.91 -23.02 39.94
C PHE A 156 19.91 -21.89 40.20
N SER A 157 19.52 -20.62 40.06
CA SER A 157 20.40 -19.49 40.34
C SER A 157 20.83 -19.49 41.83
N GLY A 158 22.11 -19.77 42.08
CA GLY A 158 22.70 -19.76 43.42
C GLY A 158 23.01 -21.13 44.04
N LYS A 159 22.65 -22.26 43.40
CA LYS A 159 22.98 -23.61 43.89
C LYS A 159 24.09 -24.23 43.04
N ARG A 160 25.22 -24.63 43.65
CA ARG A 160 26.34 -25.30 42.95
C ARG A 160 26.19 -26.83 43.09
N SER A 161 25.54 -27.48 42.13
CA SER A 161 25.44 -28.95 42.07
C SER A 161 25.54 -29.42 40.63
N ARG A 162 26.47 -30.34 40.35
CA ARG A 162 26.69 -30.92 39.01
C ARG A 162 25.44 -31.55 38.39
N VAL A 163 24.55 -32.09 39.24
CA VAL A 163 23.30 -32.72 38.79
C VAL A 163 22.30 -31.67 38.30
N LEU A 164 22.24 -30.52 38.98
CA LEU A 164 21.35 -29.43 38.59
C LEU A 164 21.86 -28.72 37.33
N ASP A 165 23.19 -28.60 37.20
CA ASP A 165 23.84 -28.10 35.98
C ASP A 165 23.51 -29.01 34.78
N ALA A 166 23.58 -30.34 34.94
CA ALA A 166 23.23 -31.29 33.87
C ALA A 166 21.75 -31.21 33.45
N VAL A 167 20.82 -30.99 34.38
CA VAL A 167 19.39 -30.78 34.07
C VAL A 167 19.18 -29.47 33.32
N LEU A 168 19.89 -28.41 33.70
CA LEU A 168 19.88 -27.14 32.96
C LEU A 168 20.44 -27.30 31.54
N ASP A 169 21.55 -28.01 31.39
CA ASP A 169 22.17 -28.28 30.09
C ASP A 169 21.21 -29.04 29.16
N GLU A 170 20.50 -30.06 29.67
CA GLU A 170 19.49 -30.79 28.91
C GLU A 170 18.32 -29.87 28.50
N VAL A 171 17.85 -29.00 29.39
CA VAL A 171 16.78 -28.03 29.05
C VAL A 171 17.28 -27.05 27.98
N GLU A 172 18.51 -26.54 28.09
CA GLU A 172 19.12 -25.68 27.08
C GLU A 172 19.27 -26.38 25.73
N GLU A 173 19.65 -27.66 25.70
CA GLU A 173 19.76 -28.46 24.47
C GLU A 173 18.39 -28.66 23.81
N ASN A 174 17.35 -29.00 24.60
CA ASN A 174 15.99 -29.14 24.06
C ASN A 174 15.46 -27.81 23.47
N VAL A 175 15.76 -26.67 24.12
CA VAL A 175 15.37 -25.35 23.61
C VAL A 175 16.16 -25.01 22.33
N LYS A 176 17.49 -25.23 22.30
CA LYS A 176 18.32 -25.03 21.10
C LYS A 176 17.85 -25.87 19.92
N SER A 177 17.59 -27.17 20.15
CA SER A 177 17.06 -28.06 19.10
C SER A 177 15.68 -27.61 18.58
N ALA A 178 14.83 -27.07 19.46
CA ALA A 178 13.54 -26.52 19.04
C ALA A 178 13.70 -25.20 18.24
N GLU A 179 14.65 -24.35 18.60
CA GLU A 179 15.00 -23.14 17.85
C GLU A 179 15.52 -23.49 16.45
N GLU A 180 16.45 -24.45 16.33
CA GLU A 180 16.97 -24.93 15.04
C GLU A 180 15.85 -25.45 14.13
N ARG A 181 14.94 -26.27 14.66
CA ARG A 181 13.76 -26.74 13.91
C ARG A 181 12.81 -25.61 13.50
N MET A 182 12.71 -24.55 14.29
CA MET A 182 11.91 -23.37 13.93
C MET A 182 12.57 -22.58 12.81
N TYR A 183 13.89 -22.37 12.88
CA TYR A 183 14.66 -21.72 11.83
C TYR A 183 14.64 -22.53 10.52
N GLU A 184 14.78 -23.85 10.59
CA GLU A 184 14.66 -24.74 9.44
C GLU A 184 13.28 -24.66 8.79
N ARG A 185 12.21 -24.65 9.61
CA ARG A 185 10.83 -24.45 9.09
C ARG A 185 10.63 -23.08 8.47
N LEU A 186 11.27 -22.04 8.99
CA LEU A 186 11.21 -20.70 8.41
C LEU A 186 11.94 -20.63 7.06
N TYR A 187 13.03 -21.38 6.92
CA TYR A 187 13.87 -21.43 5.72
C TYR A 187 13.26 -22.33 4.63
N VAL A 188 12.74 -23.50 4.99
CA VAL A 188 12.35 -24.57 4.05
C VAL A 188 10.84 -24.80 3.97
N GLY A 189 10.06 -24.48 5.01
CA GLY A 189 8.62 -24.80 5.09
C GLY A 189 7.74 -23.98 4.14
N ASP A 190 6.49 -24.39 3.90
CA ASP A 190 5.57 -23.65 3.02
C ASP A 190 5.31 -22.22 3.50
N LEU A 191 5.12 -21.29 2.54
CA LEU A 191 5.03 -19.85 2.75
C LEU A 191 3.67 -19.39 3.31
N ASP A 192 3.22 -19.99 4.41
CA ASP A 192 2.01 -19.56 5.11
C ASP A 192 2.34 -18.49 6.16
N ASP A 193 1.83 -17.28 5.91
CA ASP A 193 2.04 -16.10 6.74
C ASP A 193 1.59 -16.32 8.20
N ALA A 194 0.48 -17.02 8.42
CA ALA A 194 -0.05 -17.25 9.75
C ALA A 194 0.85 -18.20 10.57
N HIS A 195 1.47 -19.18 9.90
CA HIS A 195 2.40 -20.09 10.55
C HIS A 195 3.75 -19.42 10.81
N ALA A 196 4.25 -18.64 9.85
CA ALA A 196 5.49 -17.89 10.01
C ALA A 196 5.39 -16.85 11.13
N GLU A 197 4.28 -16.11 11.24
CA GLU A 197 4.02 -15.18 12.34
C GLU A 197 4.13 -15.89 13.70
N ARG A 198 3.43 -17.03 13.88
CA ARG A 198 3.49 -17.83 15.11
C ARG A 198 4.91 -18.29 15.45
N ILE A 199 5.68 -18.73 14.45
CA ILE A 199 7.07 -19.17 14.64
C ILE A 199 7.97 -18.00 15.04
N VAL A 200 7.83 -16.85 14.39
CA VAL A 200 8.62 -15.66 14.69
C VAL A 200 8.30 -15.12 16.10
N THR A 201 7.02 -15.04 16.48
CA THR A 201 6.62 -14.68 17.85
C THR A 201 7.16 -15.69 18.86
N ALA A 202 7.09 -16.99 18.57
CA ALA A 202 7.66 -18.03 19.42
C ALA A 202 9.17 -17.85 19.63
N LEU A 203 9.93 -17.64 18.56
CA LEU A 203 11.36 -17.39 18.61
C LEU A 203 11.70 -16.11 19.40
N GLN A 204 10.91 -15.03 19.25
CA GLN A 204 11.07 -13.82 20.06
C GLN A 204 10.82 -14.08 21.55
N THR A 205 9.76 -14.83 21.90
CA THR A 205 9.46 -15.17 23.30
C THR A 205 10.56 -16.03 23.93
N LEU A 206 11.13 -16.97 23.18
CA LEU A 206 12.27 -17.80 23.63
C LEU A 206 13.54 -16.97 23.81
N LYS A 207 13.86 -16.08 22.84
CA LYS A 207 15.00 -15.15 22.93
C LYS A 207 14.92 -14.24 24.15
N LEU A 208 13.75 -13.66 24.45
CA LEU A 208 13.54 -12.81 25.63
C LEU A 208 13.76 -13.56 26.95
N CYS A 209 13.56 -14.88 26.97
CA CYS A 209 13.76 -15.70 28.16
C CYS A 209 15.21 -16.15 28.37
N ARG A 210 16.09 -15.93 27.39
CA ARG A 210 17.54 -16.10 27.51
C ARG A 210 18.18 -14.73 27.77
N PRO A 211 18.37 -14.27 29.02
CA PRO A 211 19.25 -13.13 29.24
C PRO A 211 20.64 -13.49 28.71
N ALA A 212 21.18 -12.55 27.94
CA ALA A 212 22.47 -12.65 27.28
C ALA A 212 23.49 -13.25 28.26
N LEU A 213 24.06 -14.40 27.91
CA LEU A 213 25.33 -14.81 28.48
C LEU A 213 26.31 -13.72 28.07
N THR A 214 26.62 -12.81 28.99
CA THR A 214 27.80 -11.97 28.89
C THR A 214 29.01 -12.89 29.06
N SER A 215 29.38 -13.62 28.01
CA SER A 215 30.75 -14.02 27.82
C SER A 215 31.45 -12.90 27.08
N SER A 216 32.51 -12.39 27.68
CA SER A 216 33.41 -11.33 27.23
C SER A 216 34.24 -11.70 26.00
N GLN A 217 33.64 -12.34 25.01
CA GLN A 217 34.16 -12.45 23.65
C GLN A 217 32.97 -12.24 22.72
N GLY A 218 33.03 -11.13 21.99
CA GLY A 218 31.98 -10.68 21.09
C GLY A 218 31.84 -11.63 19.92
N GLU A 219 31.02 -12.66 20.10
CA GLU A 219 30.37 -13.39 19.03
C GLU A 219 28.94 -13.65 19.50
N VAL A 220 28.08 -12.64 19.30
CA VAL A 220 26.66 -12.87 19.08
C VAL A 220 26.60 -13.68 17.78
N THR A 221 26.76 -14.99 17.88
CA THR A 221 26.78 -15.90 16.73
C THR A 221 25.41 -15.83 16.06
N ALA A 222 25.33 -15.01 15.00
CA ALA A 222 24.78 -15.29 13.67
C ALA A 222 23.46 -16.08 13.51
N ALA A 223 22.68 -16.32 14.55
CA ALA A 223 21.28 -16.72 14.41
C ALA A 223 20.50 -15.45 14.05
N GLY A 224 20.45 -15.16 12.75
CA GLY A 224 19.78 -14.00 12.18
C GLY A 224 18.44 -13.71 12.87
N ASN A 225 18.11 -12.43 12.99
CA ASN A 225 16.79 -12.03 13.46
C ASN A 225 15.74 -12.82 12.66
N ALA A 226 14.91 -13.62 13.32
CA ALA A 226 13.96 -14.50 12.62
C ALA A 226 13.02 -13.67 11.73
N VAL A 227 12.75 -12.43 12.13
CA VAL A 227 12.01 -11.45 11.32
C VAL A 227 12.72 -11.17 9.99
N HIS A 228 14.04 -10.97 10.01
CA HIS A 228 14.84 -10.69 8.81
C HIS A 228 14.85 -11.89 7.86
N ILE A 229 15.04 -13.10 8.37
CA ILE A 229 15.07 -14.33 7.54
C ILE A 229 13.74 -14.53 6.80
N TYR A 230 12.61 -14.41 7.49
CA TYR A 230 11.32 -14.54 6.83
C TYR A 230 11.03 -13.39 5.87
N LEU A 231 11.42 -12.17 6.24
CA LEU A 231 11.24 -10.99 5.40
C LEU A 231 12.05 -11.10 4.09
N ASP A 232 13.29 -11.57 4.13
CA ASP A 232 14.10 -11.84 2.93
C ASP A 232 13.40 -12.84 2.02
N ARG A 233 12.88 -13.94 2.59
CA ARG A 233 12.17 -14.97 1.83
C ARG A 233 10.87 -14.46 1.21
N LEU A 234 10.10 -13.66 1.95
CA LEU A 234 8.90 -13.00 1.43
C LEU A 234 9.24 -12.04 0.27
N VAL A 235 10.33 -11.30 0.39
CA VAL A 235 10.80 -10.37 -0.64
C VAL A 235 11.29 -11.13 -1.86
N GLU A 236 12.04 -12.22 -1.70
CA GLU A 236 12.47 -13.10 -2.79
C GLU A 236 11.27 -13.69 -3.53
N TYR A 237 10.32 -14.30 -2.81
CA TYR A 237 9.07 -14.79 -3.39
C TYR A 237 8.32 -13.70 -4.15
N ALA A 238 8.19 -12.50 -3.57
CA ALA A 238 7.54 -11.38 -4.23
C ALA A 238 8.27 -10.96 -5.52
N CYS A 239 9.60 -10.97 -5.52
CA CYS A 239 10.40 -10.63 -6.70
C CYS A 239 10.28 -11.71 -7.79
N GLU A 240 10.29 -12.99 -7.42
CA GLU A 240 10.11 -14.11 -8.33
C GLU A 240 8.72 -14.08 -8.97
N GLU A 241 7.66 -13.91 -8.18
CA GLU A 241 6.29 -13.80 -8.71
C GLU A 241 6.11 -12.60 -9.65
N LEU A 242 6.69 -11.45 -9.31
CA LEU A 242 6.71 -10.29 -10.20
C LEU A 242 7.49 -10.56 -11.49
N THR A 243 8.57 -11.33 -11.41
CA THR A 243 9.37 -11.71 -12.58
C THR A 243 8.63 -12.71 -13.46
N ASN A 244 8.00 -13.71 -12.86
CA ASN A 244 7.21 -14.72 -13.56
C ASN A 244 6.04 -14.07 -14.30
N THR A 245 5.31 -13.18 -13.64
CA THR A 245 4.23 -12.40 -14.27
C THR A 245 4.77 -11.53 -15.41
N ALA A 246 5.87 -10.80 -15.20
CA ALA A 246 6.47 -9.95 -16.24
C ALA A 246 7.09 -10.71 -17.42
N SER A 247 7.43 -12.00 -17.27
CA SER A 247 8.06 -12.83 -18.30
C SER A 247 7.09 -13.34 -19.38
N SER A 248 5.78 -13.20 -19.18
CA SER A 248 4.79 -13.52 -20.20
C SER A 248 4.82 -12.46 -21.32
N ASP A 249 5.07 -12.88 -22.56
CA ASP A 249 5.29 -11.99 -23.72
C ASP A 249 4.16 -10.97 -23.97
N ASP A 250 2.94 -11.26 -23.48
CA ASP A 250 1.74 -10.41 -23.62
C ASP A 250 1.15 -9.97 -22.27
N PHE A 251 2.01 -9.81 -21.26
CA PHE A 251 1.52 -9.51 -19.93
C PHE A 251 0.85 -8.12 -19.82
N ASP A 252 -0.38 -8.12 -19.30
CA ASP A 252 -1.20 -6.93 -19.03
C ASP A 252 -0.65 -6.12 -17.85
N VAL A 253 -0.20 -4.89 -18.11
CA VAL A 253 0.39 -3.98 -17.12
C VAL A 253 -0.48 -3.85 -15.86
N GLU A 254 -1.81 -3.85 -16.00
CA GLU A 254 -2.70 -3.74 -14.86
C GLU A 254 -2.61 -4.94 -13.93
N THR A 255 -2.42 -6.13 -14.49
CA THR A 255 -2.23 -7.37 -13.74
C THR A 255 -0.91 -7.33 -12.93
N LEU A 256 0.16 -6.72 -13.44
CA LEU A 256 1.46 -6.61 -12.73
C LEU A 256 1.29 -5.65 -11.58
N SER A 257 0.66 -4.50 -11.86
CA SER A 257 0.36 -3.50 -10.84
C SER A 257 -0.54 -4.08 -9.73
N ARG A 258 -1.53 -4.91 -10.06
CA ARG A 258 -2.35 -5.63 -9.07
C ARG A 258 -1.52 -6.59 -8.23
N GLY A 259 -0.70 -7.43 -8.87
CA GLY A 259 0.19 -8.38 -8.19
C GLY A 259 1.18 -7.68 -7.27
N TYR A 260 1.82 -6.62 -7.75
CA TYR A 260 2.72 -5.76 -6.98
C TYR A 260 2.03 -5.18 -5.74
N ARG A 261 0.83 -4.59 -5.88
CA ARG A 261 0.10 -4.05 -4.72
C ARG A 261 -0.20 -5.13 -3.68
N ALA A 262 -0.63 -6.31 -4.10
CA ALA A 262 -0.93 -7.41 -3.18
C ALA A 262 0.32 -7.89 -2.42
N LEU A 263 1.43 -8.09 -3.14
CA LEU A 263 2.70 -8.52 -2.56
C LEU A 263 3.31 -7.45 -1.64
N PHE A 264 3.25 -6.18 -2.05
CA PHE A 264 3.73 -5.06 -1.23
C PHE A 264 2.94 -4.96 0.08
N VAL A 265 1.60 -5.03 0.02
CA VAL A 265 0.74 -5.01 1.22
C VAL A 265 1.03 -6.21 2.13
N ARG A 266 1.28 -7.40 1.56
CA ARG A 266 1.65 -8.60 2.33
C ARG A 266 2.93 -8.37 3.13
N VAL A 267 3.98 -7.85 2.49
CA VAL A 267 5.26 -7.55 3.14
C VAL A 267 5.12 -6.43 4.16
N TRP A 268 4.43 -5.34 3.81
CA TRP A 268 4.20 -4.23 4.71
C TRP A 268 3.40 -4.62 5.96
N ARG A 269 2.37 -5.46 5.81
CA ARG A 269 1.58 -5.98 6.93
C ARG A 269 2.45 -6.78 7.89
N PHE A 270 3.32 -7.65 7.37
CA PHE A 270 4.24 -8.43 8.21
C PHE A 270 5.20 -7.53 8.99
N VAL A 271 5.81 -6.53 8.33
CA VAL A 271 6.69 -5.54 8.97
C VAL A 271 5.97 -4.80 10.10
N THR A 272 4.71 -4.44 9.88
CA THR A 272 3.85 -3.72 10.83
C THR A 272 3.49 -4.58 12.04
N LEU A 273 3.12 -5.85 11.83
CA LEU A 273 2.80 -6.78 12.91
C LEU A 273 4.00 -7.06 13.82
N MET A 274 5.20 -7.10 13.25
CA MET A 274 6.42 -7.39 14.01
C MET A 274 7.06 -6.15 14.66
N ASP A 275 6.41 -4.98 14.60
CA ASP A 275 6.90 -3.68 15.10
C ASP A 275 8.32 -3.33 14.61
N THR A 276 8.65 -3.76 13.39
CA THR A 276 9.97 -3.52 12.76
C THR A 276 9.97 -2.36 11.79
N CYS A 277 8.86 -1.60 11.72
CA CYS A 277 8.65 -0.47 10.81
C CYS A 277 9.76 0.60 10.87
N ALA A 278 10.41 0.77 12.03
CA ALA A 278 11.50 1.74 12.20
C ALA A 278 12.87 1.21 11.77
N SER A 279 13.02 -0.08 11.46
CA SER A 279 14.29 -0.67 11.08
C SER A 279 14.69 -0.27 9.65
N SER A 280 15.98 0.07 9.44
CA SER A 280 16.52 0.32 8.09
C SER A 280 16.27 -0.87 7.16
N TYR A 281 16.34 -2.08 7.71
CA TYR A 281 16.14 -3.32 6.98
C TYR A 281 14.73 -3.47 6.37
N ALA A 282 13.68 -3.11 7.11
CA ALA A 282 12.32 -3.15 6.57
C ALA A 282 12.11 -2.14 5.42
N ARG A 283 12.80 -0.98 5.50
CA ARG A 283 12.83 0.00 4.41
C ARG A 283 13.57 -0.55 3.20
N ASP A 284 14.70 -1.22 3.40
CA ASP A 284 15.49 -1.83 2.31
C ASP A 284 14.70 -2.94 1.60
N ALA A 285 13.99 -3.79 2.35
CA ALA A 285 13.10 -4.82 1.84
C ALA A 285 11.97 -4.24 0.96
N SER A 286 11.30 -3.20 1.46
CA SER A 286 10.23 -2.52 0.72
C SER A 286 10.75 -1.84 -0.55
N THR A 287 11.93 -1.21 -0.45
CA THR A 287 12.63 -0.58 -1.58
C THR A 287 13.02 -1.60 -2.64
N LYS A 288 13.45 -2.81 -2.24
CA LYS A 288 13.82 -3.88 -3.18
C LYS A 288 12.63 -4.29 -4.06
N ILE A 289 11.46 -4.57 -3.48
CA ILE A 289 10.26 -4.94 -4.24
C ILE A 289 9.81 -3.79 -5.15
N GLN A 290 9.82 -2.56 -4.64
CA GLN A 290 9.53 -1.38 -5.44
C GLN A 290 10.47 -1.25 -6.64
N SER A 291 11.77 -1.44 -6.44
CA SER A 291 12.78 -1.31 -7.49
C SER A 291 12.58 -2.32 -8.62
N VAL A 292 12.17 -3.55 -8.28
CA VAL A 292 11.88 -4.62 -9.27
C VAL A 292 10.66 -4.25 -10.11
N TYR A 293 9.56 -3.87 -9.46
CA TYR A 293 8.34 -3.42 -10.16
C TYR A 293 8.61 -2.19 -11.04
N VAL A 294 9.29 -1.17 -10.51
CA VAL A 294 9.69 0.03 -11.25
C VAL A 294 10.60 -0.33 -12.43
N GLY A 295 11.51 -1.29 -12.26
CA GLY A 295 12.38 -1.79 -13.32
C GLY A 295 11.58 -2.41 -14.48
N PHE A 296 10.59 -3.24 -14.20
CA PHE A 296 9.70 -3.80 -15.22
C PHE A 296 8.86 -2.72 -15.92
N MET A 297 8.27 -1.79 -15.15
CA MET A 297 7.51 -0.67 -15.71
C MET A 297 8.39 0.17 -16.65
N LYS A 298 9.63 0.45 -16.24
CA LYS A 298 10.62 1.15 -17.07
C LYS A 298 10.92 0.38 -18.36
N SER A 299 11.20 -0.92 -18.26
CA SER A 299 11.49 -1.75 -19.44
C SER A 299 10.32 -1.77 -20.43
N ARG A 300 9.08 -1.90 -19.93
CA ARG A 300 7.87 -1.89 -20.77
C ARG A 300 7.66 -0.53 -21.45
N PHE A 301 7.93 0.54 -20.71
CA PHE A 301 7.91 1.90 -21.25
C PHE A 301 8.97 2.08 -22.36
N ASP A 302 10.22 1.68 -22.11
CA ASP A 302 11.30 1.77 -23.09
C ASP A 302 11.02 0.93 -24.35
N ASN A 303 10.40 -0.24 -24.19
CA ASN A 303 9.94 -1.08 -25.31
C ASN A 303 8.83 -0.41 -26.14
N SER A 304 7.93 0.33 -25.48
CA SER A 304 6.88 1.10 -26.16
C SER A 304 7.49 2.24 -26.99
N LEU A 305 8.57 2.86 -26.51
CA LEU A 305 9.32 3.88 -27.25
C LEU A 305 10.10 3.30 -28.44
N ASN A 306 10.79 2.18 -28.22
CA ASN A 306 11.77 1.62 -29.15
C ASN A 306 11.21 0.73 -30.27
N LYS A 307 9.90 0.38 -30.26
CA LYS A 307 9.27 -0.24 -31.43
C LYS A 307 9.39 0.71 -32.63
N ARG A 308 10.38 0.43 -33.49
CA ARG A 308 10.63 1.13 -34.76
C ARG A 308 9.75 0.49 -35.82
N THR A 309 8.79 1.23 -36.35
CA THR A 309 8.26 0.98 -37.69
C THR A 309 9.27 1.56 -38.68
N ILE A 310 10.08 0.69 -39.28
CA ILE A 310 10.86 1.00 -40.47
C ILE A 310 9.86 1.20 -41.61
N GLU A 311 9.91 2.33 -42.31
CA GLU A 311 9.68 2.46 -43.77
C GLU A 311 9.58 3.94 -44.20
N THR A 312 10.12 4.24 -45.39
CA THR A 312 10.42 5.52 -46.06
C THR A 312 9.22 6.19 -46.79
N ASP A 313 9.41 7.47 -47.15
CA ASP A 313 8.61 8.38 -48.04
C ASP A 313 7.36 9.10 -47.52
N ALA A 314 7.09 10.30 -48.09
CA ALA A 314 6.24 11.41 -47.63
C ALA A 314 4.77 11.10 -47.23
N GLU A 315 4.20 9.94 -47.56
CA GLU A 315 3.00 9.41 -46.88
C GLU A 315 3.26 9.11 -45.38
N GLN A 316 4.53 9.17 -44.97
CA GLN A 316 5.08 9.00 -43.63
C GLN A 316 4.62 10.03 -42.60
N ALA A 317 4.28 11.28 -42.94
CA ALA A 317 4.02 12.28 -41.90
C ALA A 317 2.78 11.94 -41.06
N ASN A 318 1.68 11.58 -41.71
CA ASN A 318 0.46 11.11 -41.04
C ASN A 318 0.69 9.78 -40.33
N ARG A 319 1.39 8.81 -40.96
CA ARG A 319 1.74 7.54 -40.31
C ARG A 319 2.66 7.73 -39.09
N ARG A 320 3.57 8.72 -39.12
CA ARG A 320 4.47 9.06 -37.99
C ARG A 320 3.70 9.69 -36.84
N PHE A 321 2.73 10.56 -37.14
CA PHE A 321 1.82 11.10 -36.14
C PHE A 321 1.01 9.98 -35.49
N ASP A 322 0.34 9.13 -36.26
CA ASP A 322 -0.48 8.02 -35.76
C ASP A 322 0.35 7.03 -34.92
N VAL A 323 1.55 6.69 -35.38
CA VAL A 323 2.49 5.83 -34.62
C VAL A 323 2.92 6.49 -33.30
N LEU A 324 3.17 7.81 -33.31
CA LEU A 324 3.56 8.53 -32.10
C LEU A 324 2.40 8.65 -31.11
N ILE A 325 1.18 8.87 -31.60
CA ILE A 325 -0.04 8.86 -30.78
C ILE A 325 -0.28 7.48 -30.15
N ASP A 326 -0.15 6.39 -30.92
CA ASP A 326 -0.26 5.02 -30.39
C ASP A 326 0.78 4.75 -29.29
N LYS A 327 2.01 5.28 -29.45
CA LYS A 327 3.03 5.24 -28.39
C LYS A 327 2.60 6.02 -27.16
N CYS A 328 2.13 7.26 -27.33
CA CYS A 328 1.66 8.10 -26.22
C CYS A 328 0.48 7.46 -25.48
N ALA A 329 -0.46 6.85 -26.20
CA ALA A 329 -1.59 6.13 -25.61
C ALA A 329 -1.10 4.96 -24.72
N LYS A 330 -0.20 4.12 -25.25
CA LYS A 330 0.41 3.02 -24.47
C LYS A 330 1.18 3.53 -23.25
N MET A 331 1.95 4.60 -23.41
CA MET A 331 2.67 5.26 -22.31
C MET A 331 1.73 5.78 -21.24
N SER A 332 0.59 6.38 -21.63
CA SER A 332 -0.41 6.90 -20.71
C SER A 332 -1.03 5.78 -19.87
N CYS A 333 -1.34 4.61 -20.45
CA CYS A 333 -1.85 3.46 -19.71
C CYS A 333 -0.83 2.92 -18.68
N ILE A 334 0.45 2.89 -19.04
CA ILE A 334 1.55 2.49 -18.14
C ILE A 334 1.68 3.50 -16.99
N GLY A 335 1.70 4.80 -17.31
CA GLY A 335 1.75 5.88 -16.33
C GLY A 335 0.56 5.85 -15.39
N PHE A 336 -0.63 5.57 -15.91
CA PHE A 336 -1.87 5.48 -15.14
C PHE A 336 -1.83 4.34 -14.12
N SER A 337 -1.36 3.17 -14.54
CA SER A 337 -1.22 2.00 -13.65
C SER A 337 -0.21 2.25 -12.52
N LEU A 338 0.84 3.02 -12.81
CA LEU A 338 1.84 3.45 -11.82
C LEU A 338 1.25 4.45 -10.83
N SER A 339 0.58 5.51 -11.30
CA SER A 339 -0.02 6.54 -10.45
C SER A 339 -1.14 5.98 -9.58
N TYR A 340 -1.97 5.08 -10.13
CA TYR A 340 -2.99 4.37 -9.36
C TYR A 340 -2.39 3.49 -8.26
N SER A 341 -1.26 2.84 -8.54
CA SER A 341 -0.56 2.05 -7.52
C SER A 341 0.05 2.92 -6.43
N TYR A 342 0.59 4.08 -6.79
CA TYR A 342 1.04 5.07 -5.83
C TYR A 342 -0.10 5.62 -4.98
N ASP A 343 -1.24 5.97 -5.58
CA ASP A 343 -2.41 6.46 -4.85
C ASP A 343 -2.87 5.43 -3.81
N ILE A 344 -3.13 4.18 -4.21
CA ILE A 344 -3.58 3.14 -3.27
C ILE A 344 -2.61 3.00 -2.09
N LEU A 345 -1.31 2.94 -2.35
CA LEU A 345 -0.30 2.77 -1.30
C LEU A 345 -0.13 4.03 -0.44
N GLY A 346 -0.20 5.22 -1.03
CA GLY A 346 -0.03 6.49 -0.33
C GLY A 346 -1.26 6.91 0.46
N THR A 347 -2.45 6.86 -0.14
CA THR A 347 -3.68 7.39 0.45
C THR A 347 -4.42 6.36 1.32
N ARG A 348 -4.43 5.07 0.95
CA ARG A 348 -5.16 4.06 1.74
C ARG A 348 -4.35 3.47 2.89
N LEU A 349 -3.03 3.39 2.75
CA LEU A 349 -2.13 2.88 3.81
C LEU A 349 -1.44 4.01 4.58
N SER A 350 -1.64 5.28 4.19
CA SER A 350 -1.03 6.46 4.83
C SER A 350 0.49 6.36 4.95
N LEU A 351 1.15 5.77 3.96
CA LEU A 351 2.60 5.59 3.96
C LEU A 351 3.32 6.92 3.82
N GLN A 352 4.47 7.05 4.50
CA GLN A 352 5.32 8.23 4.33
C GLN A 352 5.84 8.32 2.88
N PRO A 353 5.89 9.53 2.29
CA PRO A 353 6.40 9.75 0.93
C PRO A 353 7.79 9.15 0.68
N ASP A 354 8.66 9.19 1.70
CA ASP A 354 10.03 8.67 1.65
C ASP A 354 10.09 7.18 1.33
N LEU A 355 9.08 6.39 1.73
CA LEU A 355 9.02 4.96 1.43
C LEU A 355 8.62 4.68 -0.02
N LEU A 356 8.02 5.65 -0.72
CA LEU A 356 7.50 5.51 -2.08
C LEU A 356 8.33 6.30 -3.11
N GLU A 357 9.54 6.73 -2.74
CA GLU A 357 10.39 7.60 -3.55
C GLU A 357 10.65 7.02 -4.95
N ALA A 358 10.92 5.72 -5.06
CA ALA A 358 11.18 5.07 -6.35
C ALA A 358 9.98 5.17 -7.32
N LEU A 359 8.76 5.04 -6.80
CA LEU A 359 7.53 5.20 -7.59
C LEU A 359 7.33 6.66 -8.02
N GLN A 360 7.57 7.63 -7.12
CA GLN A 360 7.46 9.06 -7.41
C GLN A 360 8.45 9.50 -8.49
N GLN A 361 9.71 9.08 -8.36
CA GLN A 361 10.76 9.39 -9.34
C GLN A 361 10.40 8.82 -10.72
N GLN A 362 9.88 7.59 -10.76
CA GLN A 362 9.49 6.97 -12.02
C GLN A 362 8.25 7.62 -12.64
N TYR A 363 7.24 7.98 -11.84
CA TYR A 363 6.09 8.74 -12.32
C TYR A 363 6.53 10.05 -12.96
N THR A 364 7.41 10.80 -12.29
CA THR A 364 7.89 12.09 -12.79
C THR A 364 8.59 11.93 -14.14
N ARG A 365 9.42 10.89 -14.30
CA ARG A 365 10.08 10.58 -15.58
C ARG A 365 9.08 10.23 -16.68
N PHE A 366 8.05 9.43 -16.37
CA PHE A 366 7.01 9.07 -17.32
C PHE A 366 6.17 10.28 -17.74
N SER A 367 5.76 11.12 -16.79
CA SER A 367 4.99 12.34 -17.07
C SER A 367 5.75 13.27 -18.01
N VAL A 368 7.02 13.56 -17.70
CA VAL A 368 7.87 14.43 -18.54
C VAL A 368 8.08 13.83 -19.93
N SER A 369 8.31 12.52 -20.03
CA SER A 369 8.53 11.87 -21.32
C SER A 369 7.25 11.81 -22.17
N LEU A 370 6.10 11.51 -21.56
CA LEU A 370 4.79 11.54 -22.24
C LEU A 370 4.53 12.94 -22.81
N ARG A 371 4.73 13.99 -21.99
CA ARG A 371 4.63 15.38 -22.43
C ARG A 371 5.53 15.66 -23.64
N VAL A 372 6.81 15.29 -23.59
CA VAL A 372 7.76 15.53 -24.70
C VAL A 372 7.32 14.85 -26.01
N HIS A 373 6.79 13.62 -25.93
CA HIS A 373 6.31 12.93 -27.13
C HIS A 373 5.00 13.53 -27.66
N LEU A 374 4.10 13.99 -26.78
CA LEU A 374 2.90 14.73 -27.18
C LEU A 374 3.26 16.10 -27.80
N GLU A 375 4.26 16.82 -27.27
CA GLU A 375 4.79 18.05 -27.89
C GLU A 375 5.38 17.76 -29.27
N GLN A 376 6.09 16.64 -29.43
CA GLN A 376 6.62 16.22 -30.72
C GLN A 376 5.50 15.85 -31.70
N ALA A 377 4.43 15.20 -31.25
CA ALA A 377 3.25 14.90 -32.07
C ALA A 377 2.59 16.18 -32.56
N LEU A 378 2.47 17.18 -31.68
CA LEU A 378 1.90 18.47 -32.04
C LEU A 378 2.78 19.24 -33.04
N LYS A 379 4.11 19.17 -32.89
CA LYS A 379 5.06 19.72 -33.87
C LYS A 379 4.96 19.01 -35.23
N LEU A 380 4.77 17.68 -35.25
CA LEU A 380 4.54 16.93 -36.49
C LEU A 380 3.21 17.33 -37.16
N ALA A 381 2.13 17.49 -36.39
CA ALA A 381 0.85 18.00 -36.89
C ALA A 381 0.97 19.41 -37.47
N ALA A 382 1.91 20.21 -36.97
CA ALA A 382 2.21 21.55 -37.47
C ALA A 382 3.13 21.57 -38.70
N GLN A 383 3.85 20.50 -39.05
CA GLN A 383 4.80 20.49 -40.18
C GLN A 383 4.16 20.81 -41.54
N PRO A 384 2.97 20.27 -41.89
CA PRO A 384 2.30 20.61 -43.15
C PRO A 384 2.02 22.11 -43.32
N LEU A 385 1.92 22.86 -42.22
CA LEU A 385 1.72 24.32 -42.24
C LEU A 385 2.85 25.08 -42.93
N ALA A 386 4.05 24.52 -42.98
CA ALA A 386 5.18 25.15 -43.66
C ALA A 386 5.29 24.79 -45.14
N GLN A 387 4.52 23.80 -45.62
CA GLN A 387 4.73 23.17 -46.93
C GLN A 387 3.49 23.22 -47.84
N ASP A 388 2.27 23.17 -47.29
CA ASP A 388 1.04 23.14 -48.07
C ASP A 388 0.55 24.56 -48.43
N GLN A 389 0.17 24.75 -49.69
CA GLN A 389 -0.42 25.99 -50.19
C GLN A 389 -1.92 26.11 -49.86
N ARG A 390 -2.54 25.07 -49.29
CA ARG A 390 -3.97 25.01 -48.95
C ARG A 390 -4.24 25.28 -47.48
N LEU A 391 -4.47 26.56 -47.17
CA LEU A 391 -4.73 27.02 -45.80
C LEU A 391 -5.87 26.27 -45.10
N GLU A 392 -7.07 26.23 -45.69
CA GLU A 392 -8.25 25.60 -45.06
C GLU A 392 -8.02 24.13 -44.70
N THR A 393 -7.59 23.29 -45.66
CA THR A 393 -7.38 21.86 -45.41
C THR A 393 -6.29 21.62 -44.37
N THR A 394 -5.25 22.46 -44.36
CA THR A 394 -4.14 22.33 -43.41
C THR A 394 -4.55 22.76 -42.01
N THR A 395 -5.33 23.85 -41.88
CA THR A 395 -5.95 24.25 -40.61
C THR A 395 -6.85 23.14 -40.08
N GLN A 396 -7.73 22.58 -40.91
CA GLN A 396 -8.62 21.49 -40.50
C GLN A 396 -7.85 20.26 -39.99
N SER A 397 -6.79 19.85 -40.70
CA SER A 397 -5.94 18.73 -40.30
C SER A 397 -5.25 19.01 -38.97
N PHE A 398 -4.63 20.18 -38.82
CA PHE A 398 -3.91 20.54 -37.59
C PHE A 398 -4.81 20.45 -36.35
N PHE A 399 -6.01 21.04 -36.39
CA PHE A 399 -6.92 21.00 -35.24
C PHE A 399 -7.48 19.61 -34.97
N ARG A 400 -7.71 18.80 -36.01
CA ARG A 400 -8.08 17.39 -35.83
C ARG A 400 -6.99 16.62 -35.08
N ASP A 401 -5.74 16.77 -35.51
CA ASP A 401 -4.61 16.05 -34.94
C ASP A 401 -4.29 16.59 -33.52
N ALA A 402 -4.39 17.91 -33.31
CA ALA A 402 -4.28 18.52 -31.98
C ALA A 402 -5.35 18.00 -31.01
N ARG A 403 -6.60 17.78 -31.44
CA ARG A 403 -7.65 17.20 -30.57
C ARG A 403 -7.23 15.83 -30.04
N VAL A 404 -6.61 14.98 -30.86
CA VAL A 404 -6.15 13.65 -30.43
C VAL A 404 -5.05 13.77 -29.36
N VAL A 405 -4.11 14.70 -29.53
CA VAL A 405 -3.05 15.00 -28.53
C VAL A 405 -3.67 15.45 -27.20
N PHE A 406 -4.62 16.39 -27.25
CA PHE A 406 -5.25 16.95 -26.06
C PHE A 406 -6.27 16.02 -25.40
N GLN A 407 -6.84 15.07 -26.14
CA GLN A 407 -7.65 14.01 -25.56
C GLN A 407 -6.81 13.09 -24.65
N ILE A 408 -5.64 12.63 -25.10
CA ILE A 408 -4.72 11.85 -24.24
C ILE A 408 -4.26 12.68 -23.04
N THR A 409 -4.02 13.97 -23.27
CA THR A 409 -3.61 14.91 -22.22
C THR A 409 -4.69 15.04 -21.13
N ALA A 410 -5.95 15.19 -21.54
CA ALA A 410 -7.09 15.27 -20.64
C ALA A 410 -7.32 13.95 -19.90
N GLU A 411 -7.34 12.83 -20.61
CA GLU A 411 -7.54 11.49 -20.03
C GLU A 411 -6.47 11.13 -18.99
N TYR A 412 -5.24 11.61 -19.15
CA TYR A 412 -4.16 11.34 -18.21
C TYR A 412 -4.07 12.35 -17.06
N TRP A 413 -3.87 13.64 -17.33
CA TRP A 413 -3.55 14.63 -16.29
C TRP A 413 -4.76 15.24 -15.59
N LEU A 414 -5.98 15.06 -16.12
CA LEU A 414 -7.22 15.52 -15.46
C LEU A 414 -7.95 14.39 -14.71
N ASP A 415 -7.30 13.24 -14.52
CA ASP A 415 -7.89 12.12 -13.78
C ASP A 415 -8.04 12.46 -12.28
N GLU A 416 -9.25 12.27 -11.75
CA GLU A 416 -9.62 12.58 -10.36
C GLU A 416 -8.84 11.75 -9.33
N ARG A 417 -8.25 10.62 -9.73
CA ARG A 417 -7.50 9.72 -8.84
C ARG A 417 -6.10 10.23 -8.53
N PHE A 418 -5.65 11.33 -9.13
CA PHE A 418 -4.31 11.85 -8.91
C PHE A 418 -4.19 12.58 -7.58
N THR A 419 -3.06 12.35 -6.90
CA THR A 419 -2.75 13.06 -5.66
C THR A 419 -2.44 14.54 -5.92
N PRO A 420 -2.55 15.44 -4.92
CA PRO A 420 -2.37 16.89 -5.14
C PRO A 420 -1.03 17.27 -5.78
N TRP A 421 0.05 16.57 -5.46
CA TRP A 421 1.36 16.83 -6.07
C TRP A 421 1.43 16.37 -7.53
N MET A 422 0.76 15.26 -7.87
CA MET A 422 0.65 14.77 -9.25
C MET A 422 -0.16 15.74 -10.11
N ILE A 423 -1.25 16.30 -9.57
CA ILE A 423 -2.05 17.33 -10.22
C ILE A 423 -1.18 18.58 -10.49
N ASN A 424 -0.38 19.01 -9.52
CA ASN A 424 0.51 20.16 -9.69
C ASN A 424 1.61 19.91 -10.75
N ALA A 425 2.22 18.72 -10.75
CA ALA A 425 3.17 18.31 -11.78
C ALA A 425 2.50 18.27 -13.17
N GLY A 426 1.30 17.68 -13.24
CA GLY A 426 0.50 17.60 -14.46
C GLY A 426 0.11 18.97 -15.01
N SER A 427 -0.26 19.92 -14.15
CA SER A 427 -0.58 21.29 -14.57
C SER A 427 0.59 21.98 -15.29
N ARG A 428 1.84 21.75 -14.84
CA ARG A 428 3.04 22.25 -15.52
C ARG A 428 3.25 21.58 -16.87
N ASP A 429 3.02 20.26 -16.93
CA ASP A 429 3.18 19.48 -18.16
C ASP A 429 2.14 19.87 -19.22
N VAL A 430 0.87 20.01 -18.81
CA VAL A 430 -0.24 20.52 -19.64
C VAL A 430 0.05 21.94 -20.10
N GLY A 431 0.57 22.80 -19.22
CA GLY A 431 0.95 24.17 -19.58
C GLY A 431 1.96 24.24 -20.73
N SER A 432 2.98 23.39 -20.72
CA SER A 432 3.99 23.29 -21.78
C SER A 432 3.40 22.81 -23.12
N LEU A 433 2.44 21.89 -23.08
CA LEU A 433 1.71 21.43 -24.27
C LEU A 433 0.84 22.55 -24.86
N ILE A 434 0.15 23.31 -24.01
CA ILE A 434 -0.62 24.49 -24.42
C ILE A 434 0.30 25.54 -25.05
N ASP A 435 1.49 25.77 -24.48
CA ASP A 435 2.47 26.69 -25.06
C ASP A 435 2.92 26.24 -26.45
N THR A 436 3.20 24.95 -26.62
CA THR A 436 3.56 24.37 -27.92
C THR A 436 2.41 24.46 -28.94
N PHE A 437 1.17 24.35 -28.48
CA PHE A 437 -0.02 24.55 -29.32
C PHE A 437 -0.10 25.98 -29.85
N TYR A 438 0.04 26.98 -28.97
CA TYR A 438 -0.01 28.37 -29.40
C TYR A 438 1.15 28.73 -30.32
N ASP A 439 2.33 28.15 -30.13
CA ASP A 439 3.45 28.29 -31.06
C ASP A 439 3.10 27.75 -32.46
N ALA A 440 2.50 26.56 -32.55
CA ALA A 440 2.01 26.01 -33.82
C ALA A 440 0.87 26.86 -34.43
N ALA A 441 -0.03 27.36 -33.59
CA ALA A 441 -1.12 28.24 -34.03
C ALA A 441 -0.60 29.58 -34.57
N ARG A 442 0.51 30.11 -34.05
CA ARG A 442 1.17 31.29 -34.67
C ARG A 442 1.73 30.96 -36.05
N SER A 443 2.21 29.74 -36.31
CA SER A 443 2.62 29.33 -37.66
C SER A 443 1.45 29.31 -38.65
N LEU A 444 0.22 29.00 -38.22
CA LEU A 444 -0.99 29.16 -39.05
C LEU A 444 -1.22 30.62 -39.45
N VAL A 445 -1.04 31.55 -38.52
CA VAL A 445 -1.18 33.00 -38.79
C VAL A 445 -0.10 33.48 -39.76
N ALA A 446 1.14 33.00 -39.60
CA ALA A 446 2.23 33.28 -40.52
C ALA A 446 1.95 32.73 -41.94
N LEU A 447 1.44 31.50 -42.05
CA LEU A 447 1.06 30.91 -43.34
C LEU A 447 -0.05 31.71 -44.03
N ALA A 448 -1.08 32.14 -43.28
CA ALA A 448 -2.13 33.00 -43.81
C ALA A 448 -1.59 34.33 -44.34
N ARG A 449 -0.52 34.85 -43.72
CA ARG A 449 0.19 36.05 -44.16
C ARG A 449 0.97 35.83 -45.48
N GLU A 450 1.61 34.67 -45.63
CA GLU A 450 2.45 34.34 -46.79
C GLU A 450 1.66 34.00 -48.06
N LEU A 451 0.56 33.26 -47.94
CA LEU A 451 -0.19 32.76 -49.10
C LEU A 451 -0.95 33.84 -49.89
N ARG A 452 -1.15 35.04 -49.32
CA ARG A 452 -1.79 36.23 -49.93
C ARG A 452 -2.92 35.90 -50.93
N ARG A 453 -3.94 35.14 -50.51
CA ARG A 453 -5.09 34.71 -51.34
C ARG A 453 -6.08 35.84 -51.69
N GLY A 454 -5.62 37.09 -51.68
CA GLY A 454 -6.44 38.29 -51.63
C GLY A 454 -6.84 38.65 -50.19
N PRO A 455 -6.97 39.95 -49.86
CA PRO A 455 -7.06 40.39 -48.47
C PRO A 455 -8.36 39.95 -47.78
N LEU A 456 -9.51 39.92 -48.48
CA LEU A 456 -10.77 39.38 -47.93
C LEU A 456 -10.70 37.89 -47.59
N ALA A 457 -10.09 37.08 -48.46
CA ALA A 457 -9.93 35.64 -48.20
C ALA A 457 -8.98 35.37 -47.03
N SER A 458 -7.89 36.15 -46.93
CA SER A 458 -6.98 36.09 -45.78
C SER A 458 -7.67 36.49 -44.47
N LEU A 459 -8.52 37.52 -44.49
CA LEU A 459 -9.32 37.92 -43.33
C LEU A 459 -10.31 36.83 -42.89
N ALA A 460 -11.00 36.19 -43.84
CA ALA A 460 -11.89 35.07 -43.55
C ALA A 460 -11.15 33.92 -42.87
N ALA A 461 -9.96 33.57 -43.37
CA ALA A 461 -9.16 32.49 -42.81
C ALA A 461 -8.62 32.82 -41.40
N LEU A 462 -8.18 34.06 -41.16
CA LEU A 462 -7.74 34.49 -39.82
C LEU A 462 -8.88 34.40 -38.80
N LYS A 463 -10.10 34.81 -39.18
CA LYS A 463 -11.28 34.68 -38.34
C LYS A 463 -11.67 33.23 -38.09
N GLN A 464 -11.53 32.37 -39.10
CA GLN A 464 -11.72 30.94 -38.90
C GLN A 464 -10.71 30.36 -37.89
N ILE A 465 -9.42 30.71 -37.98
CA ILE A 465 -8.39 30.27 -37.02
C ILE A 465 -8.73 30.76 -35.60
N GLU A 466 -9.12 32.02 -35.44
CA GLU A 466 -9.51 32.60 -34.14
C GLU A 466 -10.69 31.83 -33.52
N ASN A 467 -11.75 31.59 -34.30
CA ASN A 467 -12.94 30.87 -33.85
C ASN A 467 -12.62 29.40 -33.51
N TRP A 468 -11.78 28.74 -34.30
CA TRP A 468 -11.38 27.36 -34.05
C TRP A 468 -10.55 27.23 -32.77
N CYS A 469 -9.62 28.16 -32.53
CA CYS A 469 -8.88 28.22 -31.26
C CYS A 469 -9.79 28.44 -30.05
N ALA A 470 -10.81 29.30 -30.16
CA ALA A 470 -11.75 29.56 -29.07
C ALA A 470 -12.55 28.29 -28.72
N VAL A 471 -13.15 27.64 -29.72
CA VAL A 471 -13.94 26.40 -29.53
C VAL A 471 -13.06 25.26 -29.01
N PHE A 472 -11.83 25.14 -29.49
CA PHE A 472 -10.92 24.05 -29.11
C PHE A 472 -10.67 23.97 -27.60
N PHE A 473 -10.44 25.09 -26.93
CA PHE A 473 -10.15 25.06 -25.49
C PHE A 473 -11.41 24.92 -24.62
N ASP A 474 -12.57 25.34 -25.12
CA ASP A 474 -13.85 25.12 -24.46
C ASP A 474 -14.21 23.61 -24.41
N GLU A 475 -13.81 22.83 -25.43
CA GLU A 475 -14.07 21.38 -25.50
C GLU A 475 -13.45 20.58 -24.34
N PHE A 476 -12.28 21.00 -23.84
CA PHE A 476 -11.51 20.25 -22.84
C PHE A 476 -11.56 20.84 -21.44
N ASN A 477 -12.37 21.88 -21.20
CA ASN A 477 -12.45 22.60 -19.92
C ASN A 477 -11.09 23.09 -19.38
N PHE A 478 -10.14 23.44 -20.24
CA PHE A 478 -8.88 24.09 -19.82
C PHE A 478 -9.08 25.56 -19.42
N THR A 479 -10.27 25.91 -18.89
CA THR A 479 -10.70 27.28 -18.55
C THR A 479 -10.08 27.83 -17.28
N GLY A 480 -9.13 27.10 -16.67
CA GLY A 480 -8.36 27.57 -15.54
C GLY A 480 -7.43 28.71 -15.96
N THR A 481 -7.76 29.94 -15.57
CA THR A 481 -6.83 31.08 -15.59
C THR A 481 -5.60 30.72 -14.75
N GLY A 482 -4.52 30.28 -15.40
CA GLY A 482 -3.28 29.87 -14.72
C GLY A 482 -2.54 28.66 -15.31
N ILE A 483 -3.11 27.95 -16.29
CA ILE A 483 -2.41 26.84 -16.97
C ILE A 483 -1.73 27.37 -18.25
N GLY A 484 -0.42 27.14 -18.40
CA GLY A 484 0.40 27.60 -19.52
C GLY A 484 0.94 29.04 -19.38
N ASN A 485 1.83 29.46 -20.29
CA ASN A 485 2.42 30.78 -20.26
C ASN A 485 1.47 31.82 -20.88
N GLU A 486 0.98 32.74 -20.06
CA GLU A 486 0.09 33.82 -20.51
C GLU A 486 0.70 34.68 -21.62
N ALA A 487 2.03 34.83 -21.63
CA ALA A 487 2.72 35.59 -22.67
C ALA A 487 2.51 34.99 -24.07
N ASN A 488 2.44 33.67 -24.21
CA ASN A 488 2.22 33.01 -25.50
C ASN A 488 0.80 33.21 -26.01
N ARG A 489 -0.20 33.15 -25.10
CA ARG A 489 -1.60 33.44 -25.41
C ARG A 489 -1.79 34.88 -25.90
N VAL A 490 -1.20 35.82 -25.19
CA VAL A 490 -1.21 37.24 -25.56
C VAL A 490 -0.48 37.44 -26.89
N ALA A 491 0.70 36.84 -27.07
CA ALA A 491 1.45 36.96 -28.33
C ALA A 491 0.68 36.42 -29.54
N PHE A 492 -0.05 35.30 -29.40
CA PHE A 492 -0.92 34.79 -30.45
C PHE A 492 -2.07 35.76 -30.78
N ARG A 493 -2.75 36.29 -29.75
CA ARG A 493 -3.83 37.27 -29.92
C ARG A 493 -3.33 38.55 -30.61
N ASP A 494 -2.16 39.03 -30.21
CA ASP A 494 -1.53 40.21 -30.79
C ASP A 494 -1.12 39.98 -32.24
N ASP A 495 -0.59 38.79 -32.58
CA ASP A 495 -0.18 38.47 -33.96
C ASP A 495 -1.40 38.31 -34.88
N ILE A 496 -2.49 37.68 -34.41
CA ILE A 496 -3.77 37.66 -35.15
C ILE A 496 -4.29 39.07 -35.35
N SER A 497 -4.34 39.89 -34.29
CA SER A 497 -4.90 41.25 -34.36
C SER A 497 -4.10 42.13 -35.32
N ARG A 498 -2.77 42.06 -35.25
CA ARG A 498 -1.87 42.81 -36.13
C ARG A 498 -2.01 42.37 -37.59
N THR A 499 -2.10 41.07 -37.85
CA THR A 499 -2.25 40.54 -39.22
C THR A 499 -3.63 40.88 -39.80
N THR A 500 -4.67 40.80 -38.97
CA THR A 500 -6.03 41.20 -39.35
C THR A 500 -6.06 42.68 -39.73
N GLN A 501 -5.47 43.55 -38.90
CA GLN A 501 -5.40 44.98 -39.20
C GLN A 501 -4.63 45.27 -40.50
N MET A 502 -3.51 44.58 -40.73
CA MET A 502 -2.72 44.72 -41.95
C MET A 502 -3.55 44.40 -43.21
N PHE A 503 -4.28 43.28 -43.23
CA PHE A 503 -5.12 42.91 -44.38
C PHE A 503 -6.38 43.78 -44.51
N LEU A 504 -6.94 44.27 -43.40
CA LEU A 504 -8.01 45.27 -43.42
C LEU A 504 -7.56 46.55 -44.12
N ASP A 505 -6.40 47.08 -43.73
CA ASP A 505 -5.83 48.29 -44.35
C ASP A 505 -5.47 48.07 -45.82
N GLU A 506 -4.94 46.91 -46.19
CA GLU A 506 -4.66 46.54 -47.59
C GLU A 506 -5.96 46.47 -48.42
N PHE A 507 -7.02 45.83 -47.90
CA PHE A 507 -8.31 45.76 -48.58
C PHE A 507 -8.96 47.14 -48.74
N VAL A 508 -9.13 47.86 -47.62
CA VAL A 508 -9.77 49.18 -47.62
C VAL A 508 -8.96 50.16 -48.48
N GLY A 509 -7.63 50.14 -48.39
CA GLY A 509 -6.76 50.98 -49.23
C GLY A 509 -6.90 50.69 -50.72
N GLY A 510 -6.97 49.41 -51.10
CA GLY A 510 -7.20 48.98 -52.48
C GLY A 510 -8.55 49.44 -53.03
N GLU A 511 -9.63 49.20 -52.29
CA GLU A 511 -10.98 49.62 -52.68
C GLU A 511 -11.13 51.16 -52.70
N MET A 512 -10.56 51.85 -51.72
CA MET A 512 -10.56 53.31 -51.67
C MET A 512 -9.81 53.92 -52.86
N SER A 513 -8.74 53.29 -53.34
CA SER A 513 -8.03 53.76 -54.54
C SER A 513 -8.93 53.73 -55.77
N ALA A 514 -9.72 52.65 -55.95
CA ALA A 514 -10.70 52.55 -57.03
C ALA A 514 -11.86 53.56 -56.87
N ILE A 515 -12.34 53.75 -55.63
CA ILE A 515 -13.38 54.73 -55.31
C ILE A 515 -12.91 56.15 -55.56
N ILE A 516 -11.68 56.52 -55.20
CA ILE A 516 -11.11 57.86 -55.44
C ILE A 516 -11.03 58.16 -56.95
N VAL A 517 -10.67 57.17 -57.78
CA VAL A 517 -10.69 57.32 -59.23
C VAL A 517 -12.11 57.60 -59.74
N ALA A 518 -13.12 56.89 -59.21
CA ALA A 518 -14.52 57.15 -59.54
C ALA A 518 -14.99 58.54 -59.07
N VAL A 519 -14.58 58.96 -57.87
CA VAL A 519 -14.85 60.30 -57.33
C VAL A 519 -14.24 61.40 -58.23
N ARG A 520 -13.00 61.24 -58.70
CA ARG A 520 -12.38 62.21 -59.61
C ARG A 520 -13.10 62.28 -60.95
N ARG A 521 -13.53 61.14 -61.50
CA ARG A 521 -14.37 61.10 -62.72
C ARG A 521 -15.69 61.82 -62.49
N TRP A 522 -16.31 61.60 -61.33
CA TRP A 522 -17.54 62.28 -60.94
C TRP A 522 -17.36 63.81 -60.87
N PHE A 523 -16.26 64.31 -60.31
CA PHE A 523 -15.98 65.76 -60.31
C PHE A 523 -15.60 66.33 -61.69
N ALA A 524 -15.04 65.51 -62.59
CA ALA A 524 -14.66 65.93 -63.95
C ALA A 524 -15.78 65.83 -65.00
N ALA A 525 -16.88 65.13 -64.69
CA ALA A 525 -17.97 64.89 -65.62
C ALA A 525 -18.75 66.19 -65.97
N PRO A 526 -19.08 66.42 -67.26
CA PRO A 526 -19.83 67.60 -67.68
C PRO A 526 -21.24 67.60 -67.09
N VAL A 527 -21.76 68.79 -66.77
CA VAL A 527 -23.10 68.92 -66.18
C VAL A 527 -24.15 69.00 -67.27
N GLU A 528 -24.91 67.93 -67.41
CA GLU A 528 -26.18 67.95 -68.14
C GLU A 528 -27.25 68.69 -67.31
N LYS A 529 -28.09 69.47 -67.99
CA LYS A 529 -29.13 70.32 -67.36
C LYS A 529 -30.34 69.53 -66.84
N THR A 530 -30.34 68.21 -67.02
CA THR A 530 -31.38 67.31 -66.54
C THR A 530 -31.15 66.97 -65.07
N LEU A 531 -32.23 67.04 -64.30
CA LEU A 531 -32.27 66.94 -62.84
C LEU A 531 -32.02 65.53 -62.27
N GLU A 532 -31.51 64.62 -63.11
CA GLU A 532 -31.23 63.24 -62.74
C GLU A 532 -29.76 63.13 -62.33
N SER A 533 -29.48 62.47 -61.21
CA SER A 533 -28.12 62.29 -60.67
C SER A 533 -27.17 61.77 -61.75
N ARG A 534 -25.93 62.28 -61.78
CA ARG A 534 -24.96 61.86 -62.77
C ARG A 534 -24.59 60.37 -62.61
N PRO A 535 -24.43 59.61 -63.70
CA PRO A 535 -24.08 58.19 -63.64
C PRO A 535 -22.78 57.92 -62.87
N GLU A 536 -21.86 58.88 -62.82
CA GLU A 536 -20.61 58.79 -62.08
C GLU A 536 -20.81 58.83 -60.55
N CYS A 537 -21.81 59.56 -60.05
CA CYS A 537 -22.19 59.55 -58.63
C CYS A 537 -22.76 58.16 -58.25
N VAL A 538 -23.58 57.61 -59.13
CA VAL A 538 -24.18 56.27 -58.96
C VAL A 538 -23.11 55.18 -59.02
N ASP A 539 -22.07 55.33 -59.84
CA ASP A 539 -20.90 54.41 -59.87
C ASP A 539 -20.15 54.39 -58.53
N VAL A 540 -19.95 55.56 -57.89
CA VAL A 540 -19.35 55.63 -56.55
C VAL A 540 -20.19 54.88 -55.52
N LEU A 541 -21.51 55.09 -55.51
CA LEU A 541 -22.43 54.39 -54.60
C LEU A 541 -22.46 52.89 -54.87
N HIS A 542 -22.47 52.46 -56.14
CA HIS A 542 -22.42 51.06 -56.51
C HIS A 542 -21.12 50.38 -56.07
N ARG A 543 -19.97 51.06 -56.17
CA ARG A 543 -18.69 50.53 -55.69
C ARG A 543 -18.69 50.35 -54.17
N VAL A 544 -19.14 51.36 -53.42
CA VAL A 544 -19.27 51.26 -51.95
C VAL A 544 -20.22 50.13 -51.55
N ARG A 545 -21.31 49.95 -52.28
CA ARG A 545 -22.25 48.85 -52.04
C ARG A 545 -21.62 47.49 -52.38
N SER A 546 -20.95 47.37 -53.53
CA SER A 546 -20.33 46.12 -53.98
C SER A 546 -19.22 45.67 -53.03
N THR A 547 -18.43 46.58 -52.49
CA THR A 547 -17.40 46.25 -51.49
C THR A 547 -18.03 45.77 -50.19
N TYR A 548 -19.12 46.42 -49.76
CA TYR A 548 -19.89 45.99 -48.60
C TYR A 548 -20.53 44.62 -48.77
N GLU A 549 -21.16 44.34 -49.92
CA GLU A 549 -21.75 43.03 -50.21
C GLU A 549 -20.67 41.94 -50.25
N SER A 550 -19.52 42.23 -50.86
CA SER A 550 -18.36 41.34 -50.88
C SER A 550 -17.86 41.03 -49.45
N ALA A 551 -17.67 42.05 -48.62
CA ALA A 551 -17.25 41.89 -47.23
C ALA A 551 -18.30 41.14 -46.39
N THR A 552 -19.59 41.40 -46.60
CA THR A 552 -20.68 40.72 -45.87
C THR A 552 -20.76 39.23 -46.24
N SER A 553 -20.52 38.90 -47.51
CA SER A 553 -20.56 37.52 -47.98
C SER A 553 -19.38 36.67 -47.49
N THR A 554 -18.22 37.29 -47.23
CA THR A 554 -16.96 36.59 -46.91
C THR A 554 -16.58 36.69 -45.44
N VAL A 555 -16.70 37.87 -44.82
CA VAL A 555 -16.33 38.14 -43.42
C VAL A 555 -17.40 39.01 -42.74
N PRO A 556 -18.60 38.46 -42.47
CA PRO A 556 -19.73 39.23 -41.95
C PRO A 556 -19.44 39.97 -40.64
N GLU A 557 -18.59 39.39 -39.78
CA GLU A 557 -18.18 40.00 -38.50
C GLU A 557 -17.42 41.32 -38.68
N LEU A 558 -16.60 41.42 -39.73
CA LEU A 558 -15.80 42.62 -40.02
C LEU A 558 -16.47 43.56 -41.04
N ALA A 559 -17.54 43.13 -41.70
CA ALA A 559 -18.20 43.89 -42.76
C ALA A 559 -18.68 45.27 -42.29
N THR A 560 -19.15 45.38 -41.04
CA THR A 560 -19.55 46.66 -40.44
C THR A 560 -18.36 47.57 -40.23
N ALA A 561 -17.26 47.07 -39.67
CA ALA A 561 -16.03 47.84 -39.47
C ALA A 561 -15.42 48.31 -40.79
N ILE A 562 -15.38 47.44 -41.80
CA ILE A 562 -14.92 47.76 -43.16
C ILE A 562 -15.80 48.87 -43.77
N SER A 563 -17.13 48.74 -43.67
CA SER A 563 -18.05 49.76 -44.20
C SER A 563 -17.87 51.12 -43.53
N GLN A 564 -17.59 51.12 -42.22
CA GLN A 564 -17.37 52.32 -41.43
C GLN A 564 -16.07 53.03 -41.81
N ASP A 565 -14.98 52.29 -42.05
CA ASP A 565 -13.70 52.85 -42.48
C ASP A 565 -13.78 53.39 -43.92
N ILE A 566 -14.39 52.64 -44.85
CA ILE A 566 -14.64 53.11 -46.23
C ILE A 566 -15.47 54.39 -46.23
N ALA A 567 -16.55 54.45 -45.45
CA ALA A 567 -17.39 55.63 -45.34
C ALA A 567 -16.62 56.86 -44.82
N ALA A 568 -15.78 56.68 -43.79
CA ALA A 568 -14.97 57.76 -43.24
C ALA A 568 -13.95 58.28 -44.26
N ARG A 569 -13.20 57.39 -44.90
CA ARG A 569 -12.19 57.74 -45.91
C ARG A 569 -12.80 58.34 -47.17
N LEU A 570 -14.00 57.90 -47.57
CA LEU A 570 -14.75 58.48 -48.69
C LEU A 570 -15.15 59.94 -48.41
N VAL A 571 -15.72 60.22 -47.24
CA VAL A 571 -16.12 61.58 -46.86
C VAL A 571 -14.92 62.51 -46.82
N ASP A 572 -13.78 62.05 -46.30
CA ASP A 572 -12.54 62.83 -46.31
C ASP A 572 -12.00 63.07 -47.72
N ALA A 573 -12.04 62.06 -48.61
CA ALA A 573 -11.64 62.19 -50.00
C ALA A 573 -12.53 63.19 -50.77
N LEU A 574 -13.84 63.10 -50.58
CA LEU A 574 -14.81 64.01 -51.19
C LEU A 574 -14.60 65.46 -50.73
N ARG A 575 -14.36 65.65 -49.42
CA ARG A 575 -14.02 66.96 -48.88
C ARG A 575 -12.75 67.52 -49.52
N SER A 576 -11.69 66.71 -49.59
CA SER A 576 -10.44 67.12 -50.21
C SER A 576 -10.63 67.53 -51.66
N GLU A 577 -11.20 66.66 -52.49
CA GLU A 577 -11.42 66.92 -53.93
C GLU A 577 -12.35 68.12 -54.19
N PHE A 578 -13.41 68.28 -53.39
CA PHE A 578 -14.31 69.44 -53.50
C PHE A 578 -13.60 70.75 -53.14
N THR A 579 -12.80 70.75 -52.07
CA THR A 579 -12.05 71.96 -51.66
C THR A 579 -10.94 72.32 -52.65
N SER A 580 -10.23 71.34 -53.20
CA SER A 580 -9.16 71.55 -54.19
C SER A 580 -9.67 72.10 -55.52
N ASN A 581 -10.90 71.73 -55.94
CA ASN A 581 -11.48 72.11 -57.22
C ASN A 581 -12.62 73.14 -57.11
N LEU A 582 -12.71 73.85 -55.97
CA LEU A 582 -13.85 74.71 -55.63
C LEU A 582 -14.14 75.82 -56.65
N SER A 583 -13.10 76.36 -57.31
CA SER A 583 -13.23 77.37 -58.36
C SER A 583 -13.86 76.82 -59.64
N GLN A 584 -13.55 75.57 -60.01
CA GLN A 584 -14.06 74.89 -61.20
C GLN A 584 -15.47 74.33 -60.99
N LEU A 585 -15.79 73.92 -59.76
CA LEU A 585 -17.05 73.27 -59.39
C LEU A 585 -18.15 74.25 -58.94
N ARG A 586 -17.86 75.56 -58.81
CA ARG A 586 -18.85 76.58 -58.45
C ARG A 586 -20.09 76.59 -59.38
N PRO A 587 -19.98 76.42 -60.72
CA PRO A 587 -21.14 76.36 -61.62
C PRO A 587 -22.02 75.13 -61.44
N THR A 588 -21.49 74.08 -60.80
CA THR A 588 -22.09 72.74 -60.68
C THR A 588 -22.56 72.46 -59.25
N ALA A 589 -22.43 73.44 -58.35
CA ALA A 589 -22.62 73.29 -56.91
C ALA A 589 -24.07 72.98 -56.50
N SER A 590 -25.08 73.42 -57.26
CA SER A 590 -26.50 73.07 -57.02
C SER A 590 -26.79 71.59 -57.27
N THR A 591 -26.23 71.01 -58.33
CA THR A 591 -26.31 69.57 -58.65
C THR A 591 -25.52 68.73 -57.64
N LEU A 592 -24.29 69.14 -57.31
CA LEU A 592 -23.45 68.47 -56.31
C LEU A 592 -24.10 68.44 -54.91
N ARG A 593 -24.83 69.49 -54.53
CA ARG A 593 -25.58 69.53 -53.26
C ARG A 593 -26.65 68.42 -53.18
N VAL A 594 -27.38 68.18 -54.28
CA VAL A 594 -28.37 67.08 -54.36
C VAL A 594 -27.66 65.73 -54.28
N GLU A 595 -26.52 65.57 -54.96
CA GLU A 595 -25.73 64.34 -54.95
C GLU A 595 -25.09 64.07 -53.57
N PHE A 596 -24.66 65.10 -52.83
CA PHE A 596 -24.16 64.94 -51.45
C PHE A 596 -25.26 64.59 -50.45
N GLU A 597 -26.49 65.08 -50.64
CA GLU A 597 -27.64 64.65 -49.83
C GLU A 597 -28.00 63.18 -50.12
N LEU A 598 -27.95 62.74 -51.39
CA LEU A 598 -28.12 61.33 -51.74
C LEU A 598 -27.05 60.44 -51.11
N LEU A 599 -25.79 60.87 -51.14
CA LEU A 599 -24.69 60.16 -50.47
C LEU A 599 -24.89 60.10 -48.95
N LYS A 600 -25.32 61.21 -48.32
CA LYS A 600 -25.59 61.25 -46.89
C LYS A 600 -26.66 60.23 -46.50
N LEU A 601 -27.77 60.17 -47.25
CA LEU A 601 -28.82 59.17 -47.06
C LEU A 601 -28.30 57.73 -47.23
N ALA A 602 -27.37 57.50 -48.16
CA ALA A 602 -26.72 56.19 -48.36
C ALA A 602 -25.89 55.76 -47.15
N LEU A 603 -25.22 56.71 -46.49
CA LEU A 603 -24.29 56.46 -45.39
C LEU A 603 -24.97 56.42 -44.01
N ASP A 604 -26.13 57.04 -43.84
CA ASP A 604 -26.75 57.33 -42.53
C ASP A 604 -27.08 56.09 -41.68
N ALA A 605 -27.32 54.92 -42.28
CA ALA A 605 -27.73 53.72 -41.54
C ALA A 605 -26.58 52.97 -40.84
N ARG A 606 -25.33 53.05 -41.35
CA ARG A 606 -24.21 52.18 -40.91
C ARG A 606 -22.86 52.87 -40.72
N SER A 607 -22.76 54.17 -41.00
CA SER A 607 -21.51 54.94 -40.89
C SER A 607 -21.25 55.49 -39.48
N THR A 608 -19.97 55.76 -39.19
CA THR A 608 -19.57 56.36 -37.91
C THR A 608 -20.18 57.76 -37.74
N LYS A 609 -20.32 58.22 -36.50
CA LYS A 609 -20.81 59.59 -36.22
C LYS A 609 -19.97 60.64 -36.95
N GLN A 610 -18.65 60.44 -37.00
CA GLN A 610 -17.72 61.33 -37.70
C GLN A 610 -17.98 61.37 -39.22
N ALA A 611 -18.25 60.23 -39.86
CA ALA A 611 -18.58 60.18 -41.28
C ALA A 611 -19.93 60.88 -41.58
N ARG A 612 -20.94 60.70 -40.72
CA ARG A 612 -22.25 61.39 -40.84
C ARG A 612 -22.14 62.91 -40.68
N ASP A 613 -21.38 63.34 -39.68
CA ASP A 613 -21.10 64.76 -39.44
C ASP A 613 -20.30 65.35 -40.61
N GLY A 614 -19.34 64.61 -41.16
CA GLY A 614 -18.56 65.02 -42.32
C GLY A 614 -19.39 65.12 -43.60
N ALA A 615 -20.28 64.16 -43.86
CA ALA A 615 -21.22 64.21 -44.98
C ALA A 615 -22.19 65.41 -44.85
N SER A 616 -22.69 65.68 -43.64
CA SER A 616 -23.53 66.86 -43.38
C SER A 616 -22.76 68.17 -43.62
N ARG A 617 -21.49 68.24 -43.22
CA ARG A 617 -20.64 69.40 -43.50
C ARG A 617 -20.39 69.59 -45.00
N LEU A 618 -20.31 68.53 -45.80
CA LEU A 618 -20.17 68.63 -47.25
C LEU A 618 -21.41 69.24 -47.91
N VAL A 619 -22.60 68.83 -47.45
CA VAL A 619 -23.87 69.43 -47.86
C VAL A 619 -23.92 70.91 -47.49
N ASP A 620 -23.54 71.27 -46.27
CA ASP A 620 -23.51 72.67 -45.82
C ASP A 620 -22.50 73.51 -46.62
N LEU A 621 -21.34 72.94 -46.93
CA LEU A 621 -20.31 73.59 -47.72
C LEU A 621 -20.79 73.84 -49.15
N ALA A 622 -21.46 72.87 -49.77
CA ALA A 622 -22.08 73.04 -51.09
C ALA A 622 -23.23 74.07 -51.07
N ALA A 623 -24.04 74.10 -50.01
CA ALA A 623 -25.12 75.08 -49.83
C ALA A 623 -24.60 76.52 -49.72
N ARG A 624 -23.44 76.74 -49.09
CA ARG A 624 -22.81 78.07 -49.03
C ARG A 624 -22.27 78.55 -50.38
N VAL A 625 -21.91 77.63 -51.28
CA VAL A 625 -21.38 77.94 -52.61
C VAL A 625 -22.51 78.12 -53.65
N ALA A 626 -23.65 77.43 -53.47
CA ALA A 626 -24.86 77.60 -54.28
C ALA A 626 -26.12 77.72 -53.38
N PRO A 627 -26.58 78.95 -53.09
CA PRO A 627 -27.66 79.22 -52.13
C PRO A 627 -29.08 78.92 -52.65
N ASP A 628 -29.26 78.23 -53.78
CA ASP A 628 -30.59 77.91 -54.32
C ASP A 628 -31.42 77.09 -53.29
N ASP A 629 -32.47 77.70 -52.74
CA ASP A 629 -33.32 77.17 -51.64
C ASP A 629 -34.16 75.94 -52.06
N ASP A 630 -34.35 75.81 -53.36
CA ASP A 630 -35.31 74.91 -53.98
C ASP A 630 -34.74 73.47 -54.12
N ALA A 631 -33.44 73.29 -53.82
CA ALA A 631 -32.72 72.02 -53.90
C ALA A 631 -33.02 71.04 -52.74
N ILE A 632 -33.29 71.53 -51.52
CA ILE A 632 -33.62 70.68 -50.35
C ILE A 632 -35.00 70.03 -50.53
N ALA A 633 -35.97 70.79 -51.02
CA ALA A 633 -37.31 70.28 -51.33
C ALA A 633 -37.26 69.21 -52.43
N ARG A 634 -36.37 69.38 -53.42
CA ARG A 634 -36.14 68.41 -54.51
C ARG A 634 -35.44 67.13 -54.05
N ALA A 635 -34.41 67.21 -53.21
CA ALA A 635 -33.76 66.01 -52.64
C ALA A 635 -34.72 65.18 -51.77
N ARG A 636 -35.56 65.84 -50.97
CA ARG A 636 -36.64 65.19 -50.20
C ARG A 636 -37.75 64.63 -51.09
N ALA A 637 -38.08 65.28 -52.20
CA ALA A 637 -39.02 64.76 -53.19
C ALA A 637 -38.47 63.51 -53.91
N ILE A 638 -37.19 63.49 -54.30
CA ILE A 638 -36.53 62.32 -54.90
C ILE A 638 -36.51 61.12 -53.95
N ALA A 639 -36.25 61.36 -52.65
CA ALA A 639 -36.32 60.31 -51.62
C ALA A 639 -37.74 59.76 -51.40
N ASN A 640 -38.78 60.58 -51.59
CA ASN A 640 -40.18 60.19 -51.44
C ASN A 640 -40.80 59.57 -52.73
N ASP A 641 -40.23 59.83 -53.91
CA ASP A 641 -40.77 59.42 -55.21
C ASP A 641 -40.12 58.10 -55.70
N ALA A 642 -40.38 57.03 -54.95
CA ALA A 642 -39.66 55.76 -55.04
C ALA A 642 -39.79 55.02 -56.39
N GLN A 643 -40.78 55.37 -57.19
CA GLN A 643 -41.11 54.69 -58.44
C GLN A 643 -40.34 55.22 -59.66
N LYS A 644 -39.98 56.52 -59.68
CA LYS A 644 -39.18 57.15 -60.76
C LYS A 644 -37.68 56.91 -60.60
N HIS A 645 -37.19 56.87 -59.37
CA HIS A 645 -35.76 56.78 -59.05
C HIS A 645 -35.36 55.39 -58.58
N LYS A 646 -36.06 54.35 -59.03
CA LYS A 646 -35.83 52.95 -58.65
C LYS A 646 -34.37 52.52 -58.84
N HIS A 647 -33.65 53.06 -59.82
CA HIS A 647 -32.23 52.78 -60.05
C HIS A 647 -31.32 53.37 -58.95
N LEU A 648 -31.61 54.59 -58.46
CA LEU A 648 -30.92 55.21 -57.31
C LEU A 648 -31.30 54.52 -56.01
N LEU A 649 -32.57 54.19 -55.83
CA LEU A 649 -33.04 53.41 -54.68
C LEU A 649 -32.55 51.97 -54.71
N VAL A 650 -32.21 51.41 -55.87
CA VAL A 650 -31.46 50.15 -55.95
C VAL A 650 -30.01 50.42 -55.57
N ALA A 651 -29.30 51.43 -56.07
CA ALA A 651 -27.95 51.75 -55.59
C ALA A 651 -27.87 52.01 -54.06
N LEU A 652 -28.91 52.62 -53.48
CA LEU A 652 -29.11 52.86 -52.05
C LEU A 652 -29.69 51.64 -51.30
N GLY A 653 -30.38 50.74 -52.01
CA GLY A 653 -31.29 49.72 -51.47
C GLY A 653 -30.64 48.35 -51.34
N ARG A 654 -29.92 48.20 -50.22
CA ARG A 654 -29.66 47.02 -49.36
C ARG A 654 -28.36 47.22 -48.56
N LEU A 655 -28.13 48.45 -48.10
CA LEU A 655 -27.31 48.73 -46.92
C LEU A 655 -28.17 48.69 -45.63
N ALA A 656 -29.39 48.13 -45.70
CA ALA A 656 -30.30 47.90 -44.58
C ALA A 656 -30.51 46.40 -44.39
#